data_AF-A0A2S3HVK5-F1
#
_entry.id   AF-A0A2S3HVK5-F1
#
_cell.length_a   1.000
_cell.length_b   1.000
_cell.length_c   1.000
_cell.angle_alpha   90.00
_cell.angle_beta   90.00
_cell.angle_gamma   90.00
#
_symmetry.space_group_name_H-M   'P 1'
#
loop_
_entity.id
_entity.type
_entity.pdbx_description
1 polymer ?
#
loop_
_entity_poly.entity_id
_entity_poly.type
_entity_poly.pdbx_seq_one_letter_code
_entity_poly.pdbx_strand_id
1 'polypeptide(L)'
;MGMGPSSPQPWQRHRLCSALLVLVLFVFLWGTSQANEELAALPPRGWNSYDSFSWIVDESAYLQNAQILAEKLLPHGYQYAVIDFLWYRKYVDGAYTDSYGFDNIDEWGRPFPDLQRFPSSTVDRGFSQIASKVHGMGLKFGIHLMKGISVQAVNANTPILDIKTGKPYIEDGRQWTARDIGLTHRTCAWMPHGFMSVNTDTGAGRAFLRSLYRQYADWGVDFVKVDCIFGTDYSPEEIITISELLQEIDRPIILSLSPGTEATPALAENISDHVNMYRITGDDWDNWNDVSSHFSVSSSFAAAKKIGATGLRGRSWPDLDMLPFGWLTDPSVNQGPHRKCNLTLDEQKTQMALWSMAKSPLMYGGDLRHLDDITLSIITNPTLLKINHYSKNNMEFHYVHSERTSKKEHSGRFRSPYHVDLTKNDGMFVGLTACNDDTANGWYMFSQDGKPDHICRNYEIQNDKSISFCLGKTQFVHYRGIISMDNMEHQSKFHLSVRNTSDTCLDASAGRRRTASEIRFPMFSACRWHAKQMWELNANGNLVSSYSGLCATVESRDEGGTNGARAWVATGSKGEIYLAFFNLDSTSRKMAARISDLGMVLRRALLRKHLCSCTEVWSGKNFSLTKEEISAVVNPHASMLFEIIC
;
A
#
# COMPACT_ATOMS: atom_id res chain seq x y z
N MET A 1 45.01 -48.20 66.16
CA MET A 1 43.77 -48.91 65.80
C MET A 1 42.59 -47.99 66.10
N GLY A 2 41.77 -47.74 65.08
CA GLY A 2 40.35 -47.35 65.12
C GLY A 2 39.93 -46.07 65.86
N MET A 3 39.57 -45.02 65.10
CA MET A 3 38.45 -44.13 65.45
C MET A 3 37.81 -43.61 64.15
N GLY A 4 36.53 -43.90 63.94
CA GLY A 4 35.75 -43.41 62.79
C GLY A 4 35.31 -41.95 62.97
N PRO A 5 34.93 -41.24 61.88
CA PRO A 5 34.44 -39.88 62.02
C PRO A 5 32.92 -39.84 62.24
N SER A 6 32.61 -39.12 63.30
CA SER A 6 31.35 -38.58 63.78
C SER A 6 30.58 -37.74 62.75
N SER A 7 29.25 -37.84 62.83
CA SER A 7 28.24 -36.98 62.19
C SER A 7 28.37 -35.48 62.58
N PRO A 8 28.18 -34.52 61.65
CA PRO A 8 28.15 -33.09 61.98
C PRO A 8 26.79 -32.62 62.56
N GLN A 9 26.89 -31.65 63.48
CA GLN A 9 25.83 -30.97 64.23
C GLN A 9 24.94 -29.99 63.40
N PRO A 10 23.75 -29.62 63.91
CA PRO A 10 22.63 -29.08 63.14
C PRO A 10 22.64 -27.55 62.93
N TRP A 11 23.82 -26.91 62.86
CA TRP A 11 23.94 -25.46 62.65
C TRP A 11 24.43 -25.05 61.25
N GLN A 12 24.80 -26.02 60.40
CA GLN A 12 25.13 -25.76 58.99
C GLN A 12 23.94 -25.86 58.02
N ARG A 13 22.78 -26.37 58.46
CA ARG A 13 21.60 -26.51 57.57
C ARG A 13 20.86 -25.19 57.32
N HIS A 14 20.93 -24.21 58.23
CA HIS A 14 20.18 -22.96 58.08
C HIS A 14 20.83 -21.93 57.14
N ARG A 15 22.15 -21.97 56.92
CA ARG A 15 22.80 -21.05 55.95
C ARG A 15 22.74 -21.55 54.50
N LEU A 16 22.65 -22.87 54.29
CA LEU A 16 22.50 -23.47 52.97
C LEU A 16 21.08 -23.30 52.40
N CYS A 17 20.03 -23.34 53.24
CA CYS A 17 18.66 -23.08 52.78
C CYS A 17 18.43 -21.61 52.38
N SER A 18 19.03 -20.63 53.07
CA SER A 18 18.88 -19.22 52.70
C SER A 18 19.67 -18.84 51.44
N ALA A 19 20.84 -19.46 51.21
CA ALA A 19 21.62 -19.23 50.00
C ALA A 19 20.97 -19.86 48.75
N LEU A 20 20.34 -21.04 48.89
CA LEU A 20 19.57 -21.65 47.80
C LEU A 20 18.27 -20.90 47.49
N LEU A 21 17.60 -20.30 48.49
CA LEU A 21 16.39 -19.51 48.23
C LEU A 21 16.70 -18.20 47.46
N VAL A 22 17.85 -17.57 47.74
CA VAL A 22 18.29 -16.35 47.02
C VAL A 22 18.78 -16.68 45.61
N LEU A 23 19.43 -17.83 45.40
CA LEU A 23 19.83 -18.26 44.05
C LEU A 23 18.61 -18.68 43.19
N VAL A 24 17.59 -19.30 43.80
CA VAL A 24 16.33 -19.61 43.10
C VAL A 24 15.57 -18.32 42.78
N LEU A 25 15.54 -17.32 43.68
CA LEU A 25 14.94 -16.01 43.38
C LEU A 25 15.70 -15.22 42.31
N PHE A 26 17.02 -15.40 42.16
CA PHE A 26 17.79 -14.79 41.06
C PHE A 26 17.64 -15.54 39.72
N VAL A 27 17.42 -16.85 39.73
CA VAL A 27 17.15 -17.64 38.51
C VAL A 27 15.71 -17.44 38.02
N PHE A 28 14.75 -17.13 38.90
CA PHE A 28 13.38 -16.78 38.52
C PHE A 28 13.17 -15.31 38.10
N LEU A 29 14.19 -14.44 38.23
CA LEU A 29 14.16 -13.06 37.70
C LEU A 29 14.78 -12.92 36.30
N TRP A 30 15.26 -14.02 35.71
CA TRP A 30 15.61 -14.11 34.27
C TRP A 30 14.55 -14.88 33.48
N GLY A 31 13.28 -14.76 33.89
CA GLY A 31 12.12 -15.12 33.10
C GLY A 31 11.46 -13.86 32.53
N THR A 32 11.48 -13.75 31.19
CA THR A 32 10.73 -12.81 30.35
C THR A 32 11.04 -11.31 30.50
N SER A 33 12.23 -10.87 30.08
CA SER A 33 12.19 -9.75 29.13
C SER A 33 11.77 -10.37 27.81
N GLN A 34 10.47 -10.38 27.52
CA GLN A 34 10.05 -10.46 26.13
C GLN A 34 10.66 -9.20 25.52
N ALA A 35 11.81 -9.34 24.84
CA ALA A 35 12.31 -8.27 24.01
C ALA A 35 11.12 -7.94 23.11
N ASN A 36 10.59 -6.72 23.25
CA ASN A 36 9.39 -6.31 22.56
C ASN A 36 9.77 -6.30 21.08
N GLU A 37 9.55 -7.43 20.40
CA GLU A 37 10.09 -7.66 19.07
C GLU A 37 9.41 -6.66 18.13
N GLU A 38 10.22 -5.78 17.56
CA GLU A 38 9.75 -4.68 16.73
C GLU A 38 9.10 -5.25 15.47
N LEU A 39 7.77 -5.07 15.35
CA LEU A 39 7.04 -5.52 14.17
C LEU A 39 7.44 -4.74 12.94
N ALA A 40 7.68 -5.47 11.85
CA ALA A 40 8.18 -4.91 10.61
C ALA A 40 9.41 -4.01 10.80
N ALA A 41 10.35 -4.36 11.69
CA ALA A 41 11.64 -3.65 11.80
C ALA A 41 12.39 -3.55 10.44
N LEU A 42 12.09 -4.49 9.54
CA LEU A 42 12.49 -4.51 8.13
C LEU A 42 11.22 -4.61 7.26
N PRO A 43 11.25 -4.14 6.00
CA PRO A 43 10.13 -4.28 5.08
C PRO A 43 9.69 -5.75 4.97
N PRO A 44 8.40 -6.07 5.12
CA PRO A 44 7.90 -7.42 4.95
C PRO A 44 8.24 -8.03 3.59
N ARG A 45 8.51 -9.34 3.56
CA ARG A 45 8.68 -10.11 2.31
C ARG A 45 7.86 -11.38 2.33
N GLY A 46 7.24 -11.70 1.21
CA GLY A 46 6.35 -12.85 1.13
C GLY A 46 5.83 -13.13 -0.26
N TRP A 47 4.76 -13.90 -0.29
CA TRP A 47 3.97 -14.22 -1.47
C TRP A 47 2.51 -13.87 -1.20
N ASN A 48 1.83 -13.38 -2.23
CA ASN A 48 0.41 -13.06 -2.20
C ASN A 48 -0.26 -13.66 -3.44
N SER A 49 -1.43 -14.27 -3.25
CA SER A 49 -2.10 -15.03 -4.32
C SER A 49 -2.77 -14.19 -5.41
N TYR A 50 -2.87 -12.87 -5.29
CA TYR A 50 -3.70 -12.04 -6.18
C TYR A 50 -3.28 -12.09 -7.65
N ASP A 51 -2.02 -11.83 -7.99
CA ASP A 51 -1.61 -11.69 -9.41
C ASP A 51 -1.70 -13.01 -10.18
N SER A 52 -1.65 -14.14 -9.48
CA SER A 52 -1.75 -15.49 -10.06
C SER A 52 -3.16 -16.07 -9.99
N PHE A 53 -3.89 -15.84 -8.90
CA PHE A 53 -5.17 -16.50 -8.66
C PHE A 53 -6.35 -15.53 -8.57
N SER A 54 -6.17 -14.22 -8.77
CA SER A 54 -7.25 -13.23 -8.65
C SER A 54 -7.99 -13.40 -7.31
N TRP A 55 -9.25 -13.81 -7.31
CA TRP A 55 -10.01 -14.13 -6.09
C TRP A 55 -10.31 -15.63 -5.91
N ILE A 56 -9.76 -16.50 -6.75
CA ILE A 56 -10.18 -17.90 -6.92
C ILE A 56 -9.20 -18.93 -6.32
N VAL A 57 -8.18 -18.51 -5.57
CA VAL A 57 -7.25 -19.45 -4.92
C VAL A 57 -8.01 -20.46 -4.04
N ASP A 58 -7.56 -21.72 -4.05
CA ASP A 58 -8.05 -22.80 -3.20
C ASP A 58 -6.96 -23.27 -2.22
N GLU A 59 -7.34 -24.05 -1.20
CA GLU A 59 -6.43 -24.54 -0.17
C GLU A 59 -5.26 -25.35 -0.74
N SER A 60 -5.50 -26.17 -1.77
CA SER A 60 -4.47 -27.02 -2.36
C SER A 60 -3.41 -26.20 -3.09
N ALA A 61 -3.84 -25.28 -3.95
CA ALA A 61 -2.97 -24.37 -4.66
C ALA A 61 -2.19 -23.46 -3.70
N TYR A 62 -2.87 -22.95 -2.66
CA TYR A 62 -2.25 -22.13 -1.61
C TYR A 62 -1.16 -22.90 -0.85
N LEU A 63 -1.45 -24.09 -0.34
CA LEU A 63 -0.49 -24.88 0.46
C LEU A 63 0.70 -25.36 -0.39
N GLN A 64 0.50 -25.67 -1.67
CA GLN A 64 1.60 -25.97 -2.59
C GLN A 64 2.52 -24.76 -2.80
N ASN A 65 1.94 -23.57 -2.98
CA ASN A 65 2.72 -22.32 -3.07
C ASN A 65 3.46 -22.02 -1.77
N ALA A 66 2.81 -22.18 -0.61
CA ALA A 66 3.44 -22.00 0.70
C ALA A 66 4.61 -22.97 0.93
N GLN A 67 4.48 -24.24 0.52
CA GLN A 67 5.57 -25.20 0.61
C GLN A 67 6.79 -24.76 -0.24
N ILE A 68 6.56 -24.31 -1.48
CA ILE A 68 7.64 -23.83 -2.36
C ILE A 68 8.25 -22.52 -1.83
N LEU A 69 7.44 -21.62 -1.26
CA LEU A 69 7.90 -20.41 -0.59
C LEU A 69 8.87 -20.77 0.53
N ALA A 70 8.51 -21.73 1.39
CA ALA A 70 9.36 -22.21 2.48
C ALA A 70 10.67 -22.85 1.99
N GLU A 71 10.62 -23.63 0.91
CA GLU A 71 11.80 -24.31 0.37
C GLU A 71 12.76 -23.36 -0.36
N LYS A 72 12.23 -22.43 -1.17
CA LYS A 72 13.03 -21.66 -2.13
C LYS A 72 13.27 -20.22 -1.72
N LEU A 73 12.37 -19.59 -0.98
CA LEU A 73 12.40 -18.14 -0.74
C LEU A 73 12.52 -17.75 0.74
N LEU A 74 12.07 -18.60 1.68
CA LEU A 74 12.29 -18.40 3.11
C LEU A 74 13.77 -18.25 3.49
N PRO A 75 14.72 -19.02 2.90
CA PRO A 75 16.16 -18.77 3.12
C PRO A 75 16.63 -17.36 2.73
N HIS A 76 15.87 -16.67 1.88
CA HIS A 76 16.12 -15.30 1.42
C HIS A 76 15.26 -14.25 2.15
N GLY A 77 14.53 -14.67 3.19
CA GLY A 77 13.73 -13.81 4.08
C GLY A 77 12.27 -13.63 3.69
N TYR A 78 11.77 -14.33 2.66
CA TYR A 78 10.36 -14.32 2.30
C TYR A 78 9.58 -15.22 3.26
N GLN A 79 8.83 -14.63 4.19
CA GLN A 79 8.22 -15.35 5.30
C GLN A 79 6.70 -15.27 5.33
N TYR A 80 6.06 -14.32 4.64
CA TYR A 80 4.60 -14.18 4.66
C TYR A 80 3.95 -14.92 3.48
N ALA A 81 2.92 -15.73 3.74
CA ALA A 81 2.09 -16.38 2.72
C ALA A 81 0.65 -15.86 2.84
N VAL A 82 0.21 -15.03 1.88
CA VAL A 82 -1.02 -14.24 2.00
C VAL A 82 -2.12 -14.75 1.06
N ILE A 83 -3.30 -15.07 1.60
CA ILE A 83 -4.52 -15.37 0.83
C ILE A 83 -5.23 -14.07 0.46
N ASP A 84 -5.38 -13.83 -0.83
CA ASP A 84 -5.93 -12.61 -1.45
C ASP A 84 -6.83 -13.00 -2.63
N PHE A 85 -7.95 -12.35 -2.93
CA PHE A 85 -8.95 -11.75 -2.04
C PHE A 85 -10.28 -12.50 -2.17
N LEU A 86 -11.33 -12.12 -1.42
CA LEU A 86 -12.65 -12.79 -1.39
C LEU A 86 -12.61 -14.28 -1.04
N TRP A 87 -11.71 -14.71 -0.16
CA TRP A 87 -11.67 -16.08 0.33
C TRP A 87 -12.98 -16.55 0.99
N TYR A 88 -13.84 -15.62 1.41
CA TYR A 88 -15.17 -15.87 1.97
C TYR A 88 -16.28 -15.98 0.91
N ARG A 89 -16.07 -15.54 -0.34
CA ARG A 89 -17.12 -15.58 -1.37
C ARG A 89 -17.25 -16.97 -1.96
N LYS A 90 -18.46 -17.48 -2.11
CA LYS A 90 -18.70 -18.78 -2.76
C LYS A 90 -18.24 -18.74 -4.21
N TYR A 91 -17.39 -19.67 -4.60
CA TYR A 91 -16.99 -19.85 -6.00
C TYR A 91 -18.01 -20.74 -6.72
N VAL A 92 -19.08 -20.11 -7.21
CA VAL A 92 -20.21 -20.76 -7.90
C VAL A 92 -20.64 -19.94 -9.12
N ASP A 93 -21.39 -20.55 -10.03
CA ASP A 93 -21.94 -19.85 -11.20
C ASP A 93 -22.71 -18.58 -10.81
N GLY A 94 -22.35 -17.46 -11.44
CA GLY A 94 -22.92 -16.13 -11.16
C GLY A 94 -22.19 -15.32 -10.10
N ALA A 95 -21.29 -15.93 -9.31
CA ALA A 95 -20.41 -15.19 -8.40
C ALA A 95 -19.27 -14.50 -9.17
N TYR A 96 -19.02 -13.24 -8.84
CA TYR A 96 -17.91 -12.44 -9.36
C TYR A 96 -17.47 -11.41 -8.32
N THR A 97 -16.50 -10.56 -8.68
CA THR A 97 -15.83 -9.62 -7.79
C THR A 97 -16.72 -8.63 -7.04
N ASP A 98 -17.88 -8.24 -7.57
CA ASP A 98 -18.85 -7.33 -6.91
C ASP A 98 -20.26 -7.96 -6.80
N SER A 99 -20.32 -9.28 -6.71
CA SER A 99 -21.59 -9.99 -6.56
C SER A 99 -22.14 -9.91 -5.13
N TYR A 100 -23.43 -9.61 -5.00
CA TYR A 100 -24.17 -9.64 -3.74
C TYR A 100 -24.79 -11.01 -3.49
N GLY A 101 -24.85 -11.45 -2.22
CA GLY A 101 -25.56 -12.68 -1.84
C GLY A 101 -24.70 -13.95 -1.82
N PHE A 102 -23.42 -13.85 -2.19
CA PHE A 102 -22.51 -15.00 -2.31
C PHE A 102 -21.48 -15.10 -1.18
N ASP A 103 -21.44 -14.12 -0.27
CA ASP A 103 -20.45 -14.11 0.82
C ASP A 103 -20.88 -15.08 1.94
N ASN A 104 -19.94 -15.88 2.43
CA ASN A 104 -20.14 -16.69 3.62
C ASN A 104 -19.96 -15.80 4.86
N ILE A 105 -21.05 -15.55 5.59
CA ILE A 105 -21.06 -14.76 6.84
C ILE A 105 -21.65 -15.60 7.98
N ASP A 106 -21.07 -15.48 9.16
CA ASP A 106 -21.61 -16.11 10.38
C ASP A 106 -22.82 -15.35 10.92
N GLU A 107 -23.42 -15.86 12.00
CA GLU A 107 -24.60 -15.25 12.64
C GLU A 107 -24.35 -13.84 13.20
N TRP A 108 -23.08 -13.43 13.34
CA TRP A 108 -22.65 -12.12 13.83
C TRP A 108 -22.29 -11.16 12.68
N GLY A 109 -22.45 -11.59 11.43
CA GLY A 109 -22.10 -10.81 10.24
C GLY A 109 -20.61 -10.80 9.90
N ARG A 110 -19.81 -11.71 10.47
CA ARG A 110 -18.38 -11.82 10.19
C ARG A 110 -18.12 -12.81 9.04
N PRO A 111 -17.27 -12.48 8.05
CA PRO A 111 -16.96 -13.41 6.96
C PRO A 111 -16.20 -14.66 7.44
N PHE A 112 -16.51 -15.82 6.87
CA PHE A 112 -15.74 -17.06 7.06
C PHE A 112 -15.39 -17.72 5.72
N PRO A 113 -14.39 -18.61 5.64
CA PRO A 113 -13.91 -19.14 4.36
C PRO A 113 -14.95 -19.92 3.58
N ASP A 114 -14.86 -19.84 2.25
CA ASP A 114 -15.62 -20.72 1.35
C ASP A 114 -15.19 -22.17 1.54
N LEU A 115 -16.04 -22.96 2.21
CA LEU A 115 -15.73 -24.33 2.64
C LEU A 115 -15.47 -25.30 1.48
N GLN A 116 -15.92 -24.97 0.25
CA GLN A 116 -15.59 -25.77 -0.93
C GLN A 116 -14.14 -25.52 -1.40
N ARG A 117 -13.70 -24.26 -1.35
CA ARG A 117 -12.33 -23.87 -1.71
C ARG A 117 -11.33 -24.13 -0.59
N PHE A 118 -11.79 -24.09 0.66
CA PHE A 118 -10.98 -24.32 1.85
C PHE A 118 -11.60 -25.44 2.71
N PRO A 119 -11.46 -26.72 2.31
CA PRO A 119 -12.10 -27.85 3.00
C PRO A 119 -11.68 -28.00 4.46
N SER A 120 -10.46 -27.61 4.84
CA SER A 120 -10.02 -27.69 6.25
C SER A 120 -10.77 -26.73 7.18
N SER A 121 -11.35 -25.66 6.62
CA SER A 121 -12.21 -24.71 7.34
C SER A 121 -13.55 -25.30 7.76
N THR A 122 -13.91 -26.50 7.32
CA THR A 122 -15.15 -27.17 7.79
C THR A 122 -15.12 -27.52 9.28
N VAL A 123 -13.93 -27.59 9.89
CA VAL A 123 -13.73 -27.97 11.30
C VAL A 123 -14.07 -26.82 12.25
N ASP A 124 -13.59 -25.60 11.96
CA ASP A 124 -13.64 -24.44 12.85
C ASP A 124 -14.32 -23.22 12.22
N ARG A 125 -14.81 -23.34 10.98
CA ARG A 125 -15.26 -22.23 10.13
C ARG A 125 -14.21 -21.12 10.06
N GLY A 126 -12.95 -21.52 9.93
CA GLY A 126 -11.82 -20.61 10.03
C GLY A 126 -10.57 -21.09 9.31
N PHE A 127 -9.46 -20.42 9.59
CA PHE A 127 -8.17 -20.74 8.98
C PHE A 127 -7.18 -21.38 9.96
N SER A 128 -7.59 -21.82 11.16
CA SER A 128 -6.64 -22.35 12.16
C SER A 128 -5.81 -23.53 11.63
N GLN A 129 -6.43 -24.42 10.86
CA GLN A 129 -5.74 -25.56 10.25
C GLN A 129 -4.74 -25.13 9.16
N ILE A 130 -5.10 -24.14 8.34
CA ILE A 130 -4.21 -23.61 7.30
C ILE A 130 -3.05 -22.86 7.95
N ALA A 131 -3.33 -21.98 8.91
CA ALA A 131 -2.31 -21.26 9.66
C ALA A 131 -1.34 -22.21 10.35
N SER A 132 -1.84 -23.26 11.02
CA SER A 132 -0.98 -24.27 11.65
C SER A 132 -0.07 -24.99 10.66
N LYS A 133 -0.55 -25.31 9.44
CA LYS A 133 0.29 -25.91 8.39
C LYS A 133 1.38 -24.92 7.93
N VAL A 134 1.01 -23.66 7.69
CA VAL A 134 1.93 -22.59 7.27
C VAL A 134 3.00 -22.32 8.34
N HIS A 135 2.60 -22.23 9.62
CA HIS A 135 3.54 -22.11 10.74
C HIS A 135 4.46 -23.33 10.87
N GLY A 136 3.93 -24.54 10.61
CA GLY A 136 4.73 -25.76 10.55
C GLY A 136 5.81 -25.76 9.45
N MET A 137 5.63 -24.95 8.41
CA MET A 137 6.64 -24.72 7.35
C MET A 137 7.66 -23.63 7.74
N GLY A 138 7.53 -23.00 8.91
CA GLY A 138 8.36 -21.86 9.34
C GLY A 138 7.94 -20.52 8.72
N LEU A 139 6.78 -20.46 8.08
CA LEU A 139 6.21 -19.26 7.47
C LEU A 139 5.21 -18.57 8.42
N LYS A 140 4.78 -17.37 8.02
CA LYS A 140 3.73 -16.56 8.66
C LYS A 140 2.51 -16.49 7.76
N PHE A 141 1.32 -16.62 8.35
CA PHE A 141 0.06 -16.69 7.64
C PHE A 141 -0.59 -15.31 7.49
N GLY A 142 -1.02 -14.95 6.28
CA GLY A 142 -1.71 -13.68 6.04
C GLY A 142 -3.02 -13.82 5.27
N ILE A 143 -3.92 -12.85 5.46
CA ILE A 143 -5.19 -12.76 4.74
C ILE A 143 -5.48 -11.33 4.28
N HIS A 144 -6.11 -11.21 3.12
CA HIS A 144 -6.72 -9.98 2.64
C HIS A 144 -8.09 -9.77 3.28
N LEU A 145 -8.41 -8.52 3.62
CA LEU A 145 -9.67 -8.09 4.19
C LEU A 145 -10.22 -6.91 3.39
N MET A 146 -11.54 -6.80 3.29
CA MET A 146 -12.16 -5.53 2.90
C MET A 146 -12.36 -4.67 4.14
N LYS A 147 -12.34 -3.34 4.00
CA LYS A 147 -12.73 -2.46 5.11
C LYS A 147 -14.14 -2.77 5.64
N GLY A 148 -14.34 -2.52 6.92
CA GLY A 148 -15.63 -2.48 7.58
C GLY A 148 -16.42 -3.78 7.54
N ILE A 149 -17.66 -3.69 7.05
CA ILE A 149 -18.70 -4.72 7.16
C ILE A 149 -19.31 -5.05 5.80
N SER A 150 -19.70 -6.31 5.60
CA SER A 150 -20.35 -6.76 4.37
C SER A 150 -21.75 -6.14 4.24
N VAL A 151 -22.09 -5.73 3.02
CA VAL A 151 -23.45 -5.29 2.64
C VAL A 151 -24.49 -6.38 2.94
N GLN A 152 -24.11 -7.65 2.80
CA GLN A 152 -24.99 -8.78 3.11
C GLN A 152 -25.34 -8.84 4.61
N ALA A 153 -24.37 -8.60 5.50
CA ALA A 153 -24.61 -8.56 6.95
C ALA A 153 -25.52 -7.39 7.33
N VAL A 154 -25.29 -6.21 6.75
CA VAL A 154 -26.14 -5.02 6.92
C VAL A 154 -27.58 -5.31 6.46
N ASN A 155 -27.77 -5.87 5.27
CA ASN A 155 -29.10 -6.18 4.76
C ASN A 155 -29.81 -7.26 5.61
N ALA A 156 -29.08 -8.28 6.04
CA ALA A 156 -29.56 -9.32 6.94
C ALA A 156 -29.81 -8.82 8.38
N ASN A 157 -29.31 -7.63 8.74
CA ASN A 157 -29.42 -7.03 10.07
C ASN A 157 -28.87 -7.91 11.19
N THR A 158 -27.71 -8.54 10.95
CA THR A 158 -27.11 -9.45 11.93
C THR A 158 -26.82 -8.74 13.26
N PRO A 159 -26.96 -9.43 14.41
CA PRO A 159 -26.50 -8.90 15.70
C PRO A 159 -24.98 -8.72 15.70
N ILE A 160 -24.49 -7.78 16.52
CA ILE A 160 -23.05 -7.61 16.75
C ILE A 160 -22.61 -8.49 17.92
N LEU A 161 -21.50 -9.21 17.78
CA LEU A 161 -20.96 -10.04 18.86
C LEU A 161 -20.27 -9.19 19.93
N ASP A 162 -20.68 -9.34 21.19
CA ASP A 162 -19.85 -8.98 22.33
C ASP A 162 -18.95 -10.17 22.71
N ILE A 163 -17.66 -10.05 22.40
CA ILE A 163 -16.66 -11.08 22.68
C ILE A 163 -16.50 -11.41 24.17
N LYS A 164 -16.93 -10.52 25.08
CA LYS A 164 -16.81 -10.75 26.52
C LYS A 164 -17.91 -11.67 27.03
N THR A 165 -19.10 -11.56 26.46
CA THR A 165 -20.30 -12.28 26.92
C THR A 165 -20.72 -13.42 25.99
N GLY A 166 -20.23 -13.44 24.75
CA GLY A 166 -20.65 -14.38 23.72
C GLY A 166 -22.08 -14.15 23.23
N LYS A 167 -22.63 -12.96 23.48
CA LYS A 167 -24.04 -12.59 23.22
C LYS A 167 -24.10 -11.34 22.33
N PRO A 168 -25.30 -10.97 21.84
CA PRO A 168 -25.47 -9.70 21.15
C PRO A 168 -25.00 -8.51 21.99
N TYR A 169 -24.28 -7.58 21.36
CA TYR A 169 -23.78 -6.36 21.98
C TYR A 169 -24.94 -5.45 22.39
N ILE A 170 -24.96 -5.07 23.67
CA ILE A 170 -25.96 -4.19 24.26
C ILE A 170 -25.26 -2.97 24.83
N GLU A 171 -25.69 -1.79 24.40
CA GLU A 171 -25.23 -0.49 24.89
C GLU A 171 -26.46 0.43 24.97
N ASP A 172 -26.57 1.20 26.05
CA ASP A 172 -27.73 2.04 26.36
C ASP A 172 -29.08 1.30 26.36
N GLY A 173 -29.09 0.05 26.82
CA GLY A 173 -30.29 -0.78 26.92
C GLY A 173 -30.84 -1.27 25.58
N ARG A 174 -30.13 -1.03 24.48
CA ARG A 174 -30.48 -1.46 23.12
C ARG A 174 -29.49 -2.50 22.60
N GLN A 175 -30.01 -3.52 21.91
CA GLN A 175 -29.18 -4.41 21.10
C GLN A 175 -28.84 -3.75 19.78
N TRP A 176 -27.55 -3.70 19.45
CA TRP A 176 -27.04 -3.13 18.21
C TRP A 176 -26.91 -4.18 17.11
N THR A 177 -27.10 -3.75 15.86
CA THR A 177 -27.03 -4.62 14.68
C THR A 177 -26.15 -4.03 13.58
N ALA A 178 -25.89 -4.84 12.54
CA ALA A 178 -25.14 -4.41 11.37
C ALA A 178 -25.72 -3.16 10.67
N ARG A 179 -27.05 -2.96 10.67
CA ARG A 179 -27.67 -1.74 10.10
C ARG A 179 -27.38 -0.48 10.90
N ASP A 180 -27.15 -0.62 12.20
CA ASP A 180 -26.88 0.52 13.06
C ASP A 180 -25.46 1.06 12.91
N ILE A 181 -24.53 0.21 12.45
CA ILE A 181 -23.12 0.53 12.36
C ILE A 181 -22.60 0.65 10.92
N GLY A 182 -23.32 0.15 9.91
CA GLY A 182 -22.89 0.20 8.51
C GLY A 182 -23.09 1.58 7.88
N LEU A 183 -22.01 2.19 7.39
CA LEU A 183 -22.04 3.49 6.71
C LEU A 183 -22.35 3.31 5.22
N THR A 184 -23.64 3.28 4.87
CA THR A 184 -24.11 3.01 3.49
C THR A 184 -23.63 4.01 2.43
N HIS A 185 -23.19 5.20 2.83
CA HIS A 185 -22.60 6.22 1.94
C HIS A 185 -21.08 6.06 1.75
N ARG A 186 -20.45 5.13 2.49
CA ARG A 186 -18.99 4.82 2.50
C ARG A 186 -18.73 3.39 2.01
N THR A 187 -19.38 2.98 0.93
CA THR A 187 -19.11 1.69 0.26
C THR A 187 -17.76 1.67 -0.43
N CYS A 188 -17.12 0.51 -0.52
CA CYS A 188 -15.91 0.35 -1.34
C CYS A 188 -16.17 0.81 -2.78
N ALA A 189 -15.30 1.66 -3.33
CA ALA A 189 -15.69 2.42 -4.51
C ALA A 189 -15.90 1.58 -5.77
N TRP A 190 -15.04 0.59 -5.95
CA TRP A 190 -15.04 -0.37 -7.04
C TRP A 190 -15.83 -1.66 -6.74
N MET A 191 -16.32 -1.83 -5.51
CA MET A 191 -17.14 -2.96 -5.08
C MET A 191 -18.29 -2.51 -4.16
N PRO A 192 -19.23 -1.70 -4.69
CA PRO A 192 -20.29 -1.10 -3.88
C PRO A 192 -21.28 -2.11 -3.29
N HIS A 193 -21.39 -3.32 -3.85
CA HIS A 193 -22.29 -4.37 -3.35
C HIS A 193 -21.62 -5.33 -2.37
N GLY A 194 -20.30 -5.20 -2.17
CA GLY A 194 -19.54 -6.05 -1.27
C GLY A 194 -19.50 -5.52 0.16
N PHE A 195 -18.80 -4.41 0.38
CA PHE A 195 -18.43 -3.92 1.73
C PHE A 195 -18.59 -2.39 1.88
N MET A 196 -18.79 -1.96 3.11
CA MET A 196 -18.85 -0.55 3.50
C MET A 196 -18.12 -0.30 4.83
N SER A 197 -17.70 0.94 5.06
CA SER A 197 -17.12 1.34 6.35
C SER A 197 -18.08 1.10 7.53
N VAL A 198 -17.48 0.93 8.70
CA VAL A 198 -18.18 0.83 9.98
C VAL A 198 -18.11 2.16 10.71
N ASN A 199 -19.18 2.53 11.40
CA ASN A 199 -19.21 3.70 12.27
C ASN A 199 -18.39 3.45 13.55
N THR A 200 -17.14 3.90 13.55
CA THR A 200 -16.19 3.73 14.66
C THR A 200 -16.40 4.72 15.82
N ASP A 201 -17.34 5.67 15.70
CA ASP A 201 -17.75 6.56 16.80
C ASP A 201 -18.64 5.86 17.83
N THR A 202 -19.22 4.71 17.47
CA THR A 202 -20.10 3.92 18.34
C THR A 202 -19.35 2.79 19.03
N GLY A 203 -19.74 2.45 20.27
CA GLY A 203 -19.20 1.28 20.97
C GLY A 203 -19.49 -0.02 20.21
N ALA A 204 -20.66 -0.11 19.57
CA ALA A 204 -21.06 -1.25 18.75
C ALA A 204 -20.20 -1.42 17.48
N GLY A 205 -19.85 -0.34 16.77
CA GLY A 205 -18.97 -0.42 15.61
C GLY A 205 -17.56 -0.89 15.98
N ARG A 206 -17.02 -0.36 17.08
CA ARG A 206 -15.75 -0.84 17.65
C ARG A 206 -15.83 -2.29 18.13
N ALA A 207 -16.97 -2.71 18.70
CA ALA A 207 -17.20 -4.09 19.13
C ALA A 207 -17.24 -5.06 17.94
N PHE A 208 -17.88 -4.68 16.83
CA PHE A 208 -17.86 -5.48 15.60
C PHE A 208 -16.43 -5.68 15.09
N LEU A 209 -15.67 -4.60 14.89
CA LEU A 209 -14.27 -4.69 14.45
C LEU A 209 -13.43 -5.51 15.44
N ARG A 210 -13.60 -5.31 16.75
CA ARG A 210 -12.91 -6.11 17.78
C ARG A 210 -13.19 -7.60 17.64
N SER A 211 -14.46 -7.97 17.41
CA SER A 211 -14.87 -9.36 17.21
C SER A 211 -14.30 -9.98 15.94
N LEU A 212 -14.07 -9.16 14.92
CA LEU A 212 -13.51 -9.56 13.63
C LEU A 212 -12.00 -9.82 13.73
N TYR A 213 -11.24 -8.87 14.29
CA TYR A 213 -9.79 -9.04 14.45
C TYR A 213 -9.40 -10.08 15.51
N ARG A 214 -10.24 -10.28 16.55
CA ARG A 214 -10.09 -11.42 17.47
C ARG A 214 -10.28 -12.76 16.77
N GLN A 215 -11.29 -12.90 15.91
CA GLN A 215 -11.48 -14.11 15.11
C GLN A 215 -10.24 -14.42 14.26
N TYR A 216 -9.64 -13.42 13.62
CA TYR A 216 -8.42 -13.61 12.83
C TYR A 216 -7.22 -14.01 13.68
N ALA A 217 -7.09 -13.42 14.87
CA ALA A 217 -6.06 -13.81 15.83
C ALA A 217 -6.24 -15.26 16.30
N ASP A 218 -7.47 -15.67 16.59
CA ASP A 218 -7.82 -17.04 17.00
C ASP A 218 -7.54 -18.07 15.89
N TRP A 219 -7.69 -17.68 14.62
CA TRP A 219 -7.27 -18.50 13.48
C TRP A 219 -5.75 -18.56 13.27
N GLY A 220 -4.95 -17.79 14.02
CA GLY A 220 -3.51 -17.76 13.85
C GLY A 220 -3.01 -16.88 12.70
N VAL A 221 -3.74 -15.84 12.31
CA VAL A 221 -3.27 -14.86 11.31
C VAL A 221 -2.12 -14.01 11.88
N ASP A 222 -1.05 -13.79 11.10
CA ASP A 222 0.11 -12.94 11.41
C ASP A 222 0.14 -11.64 10.60
N PHE A 223 -0.65 -11.54 9.54
CA PHE A 223 -0.63 -10.45 8.57
C PHE A 223 -2.04 -10.19 8.02
N VAL A 224 -2.49 -8.95 8.06
CA VAL A 224 -3.75 -8.53 7.45
C VAL A 224 -3.49 -7.41 6.43
N LYS A 225 -4.01 -7.58 5.22
CA LYS A 225 -4.05 -6.53 4.19
C LYS A 225 -5.48 -6.01 4.07
N VAL A 226 -5.73 -4.79 4.54
CA VAL A 226 -7.06 -4.18 4.55
C VAL A 226 -7.22 -3.30 3.32
N ASP A 227 -8.16 -3.68 2.47
CA ASP A 227 -8.38 -3.05 1.18
C ASP A 227 -9.56 -2.08 1.17
N CYS A 228 -9.54 -1.18 0.19
CA CYS A 228 -10.53 -0.14 0.00
C CYS A 228 -10.58 0.88 1.16
N ILE A 229 -9.46 1.10 1.86
CA ILE A 229 -9.38 1.91 3.09
C ILE A 229 -8.40 3.10 3.01
N PHE A 230 -7.46 3.06 2.05
CA PHE A 230 -6.43 4.10 1.86
C PHE A 230 -6.52 4.71 0.44
N GLY A 231 -5.71 5.74 0.17
CA GLY A 231 -5.79 6.50 -1.08
C GLY A 231 -7.13 7.23 -1.23
N THR A 232 -7.80 7.12 -2.38
CA THR A 232 -9.11 7.76 -2.62
C THR A 232 -10.23 7.29 -1.69
N ASP A 233 -10.11 6.10 -1.10
CA ASP A 233 -11.08 5.55 -0.13
C ASP A 233 -10.69 5.78 1.33
N TYR A 234 -9.86 6.80 1.57
CA TYR A 234 -9.25 7.13 2.86
C TYR A 234 -10.24 7.16 4.03
N SER A 235 -9.99 6.29 5.01
CA SER A 235 -10.81 6.13 6.22
C SER A 235 -9.93 6.12 7.48
N PRO A 236 -9.34 7.27 7.88
CA PRO A 236 -8.33 7.33 8.94
C PRO A 236 -8.84 6.85 10.30
N GLU A 237 -10.08 7.19 10.66
CA GLU A 237 -10.67 6.79 11.94
C GLU A 237 -10.81 5.27 12.03
N GLU A 238 -11.15 4.62 10.91
CA GLU A 238 -11.24 3.17 10.83
C GLU A 238 -9.86 2.52 10.88
N ILE A 239 -8.85 3.07 10.17
CA ILE A 239 -7.45 2.63 10.23
C ILE A 239 -6.91 2.68 11.66
N ILE A 240 -7.10 3.81 12.35
CA ILE A 240 -6.63 4.02 13.72
C ILE A 240 -7.35 3.05 14.66
N THR A 241 -8.67 2.89 14.51
CA THR A 241 -9.44 1.93 15.33
C THR A 241 -8.93 0.50 15.15
N ILE A 242 -8.66 0.06 13.92
CA ILE A 242 -8.08 -1.26 13.63
C ILE A 242 -6.72 -1.39 14.33
N SER A 243 -5.86 -0.37 14.21
CA SER A 243 -4.54 -0.32 14.84
C SER A 243 -4.61 -0.46 16.37
N GLU A 244 -5.51 0.27 17.02
CA GLU A 244 -5.76 0.19 18.47
C GLU A 244 -6.20 -1.22 18.88
N LEU A 245 -7.14 -1.81 18.13
CA LEU A 245 -7.65 -3.16 18.41
C LEU A 245 -6.57 -4.24 18.25
N LEU A 246 -5.67 -4.10 17.27
CA LEU A 246 -4.52 -5.00 17.11
C LEU A 246 -3.52 -4.88 18.25
N GLN A 247 -3.42 -3.72 18.92
CA GLN A 247 -2.61 -3.56 20.13
C GLN A 247 -3.24 -4.23 21.37
N GLU A 248 -4.57 -4.40 21.39
CA GLU A 248 -5.29 -5.14 22.44
C GLU A 248 -5.12 -6.68 22.30
N ILE A 249 -4.53 -7.16 21.21
CA ILE A 249 -4.35 -8.58 20.90
C ILE A 249 -2.90 -8.99 21.17
N ASP A 250 -2.72 -10.02 22.01
CA ASP A 250 -1.38 -10.53 22.38
C ASP A 250 -0.61 -11.10 21.19
N ARG A 251 -1.33 -11.63 20.19
CA ARG A 251 -0.75 -12.11 18.93
C ARG A 251 -0.29 -10.93 18.06
N PRO A 252 0.99 -10.84 17.68
CA PRO A 252 1.45 -9.80 16.79
C PRO A 252 0.92 -9.99 15.36
N ILE A 253 0.24 -8.98 14.82
CA ILE A 253 -0.34 -9.00 13.48
C ILE A 253 0.15 -7.76 12.71
N ILE A 254 0.76 -7.97 11.54
CA ILE A 254 1.15 -6.91 10.62
C ILE A 254 -0.09 -6.28 9.98
N LEU A 255 -0.20 -4.95 10.03
CA LEU A 255 -1.24 -4.19 9.36
C LEU A 255 -0.73 -3.57 8.05
N SER A 256 -1.26 -4.07 6.94
CA SER A 256 -1.05 -3.56 5.58
C SER A 256 -2.32 -2.87 5.07
N LEU A 257 -2.19 -1.73 4.40
CA LEU A 257 -3.32 -0.99 3.80
C LEU A 257 -3.28 -0.98 2.27
N SER A 258 -4.43 -1.12 1.63
CA SER A 258 -4.60 -0.95 0.18
C SER A 258 -5.98 -0.35 -0.18
N PRO A 259 -6.17 0.09 -1.44
CA PRO A 259 -5.13 0.46 -2.40
C PRO A 259 -4.51 1.83 -2.03
N GLY A 260 -3.53 2.27 -2.79
CA GLY A 260 -2.85 3.57 -2.65
C GLY A 260 -3.17 4.53 -3.79
N THR A 261 -4.32 4.40 -4.44
CA THR A 261 -4.74 5.28 -5.54
C THR A 261 -4.72 6.74 -5.07
N GLU A 262 -3.95 7.60 -5.73
CA GLU A 262 -3.73 9.01 -5.34
C GLU A 262 -3.17 9.19 -3.92
N ALA A 263 -2.42 8.21 -3.42
CA ALA A 263 -1.76 8.36 -2.12
C ALA A 263 -0.70 9.47 -2.18
N THR A 264 -0.76 10.40 -1.23
CA THR A 264 0.24 11.45 -1.06
C THR A 264 1.01 11.27 0.26
N PRO A 265 2.21 11.86 0.39
CA PRO A 265 2.92 11.85 1.67
C PRO A 265 2.12 12.46 2.83
N ALA A 266 1.25 13.44 2.56
CA ALA A 266 0.39 14.06 3.57
C ALA A 266 -0.67 13.08 4.11
N LEU A 267 -1.24 12.22 3.26
CA LEU A 267 -2.12 11.13 3.72
C LEU A 267 -1.37 10.15 4.60
N ALA A 268 -0.14 9.77 4.23
CA ALA A 268 0.66 8.85 5.02
C ALA A 268 1.13 9.44 6.35
N GLU A 269 1.35 10.76 6.46
CA GLU A 269 1.64 11.44 7.73
C GLU A 269 0.61 11.09 8.80
N ASN A 270 -0.66 11.11 8.44
CA ASN A 270 -1.77 10.91 9.37
C ASN A 270 -1.94 9.46 9.86
N ILE A 271 -1.35 8.46 9.18
CA ILE A 271 -1.56 7.03 9.50
C ILE A 271 -0.27 6.24 9.74
N SER A 272 0.90 6.80 9.43
CA SER A 272 2.16 6.02 9.43
C SER A 272 2.44 5.35 10.78
N ASP A 273 2.23 6.07 11.89
CA ASP A 273 2.41 5.58 13.27
C ASP A 273 1.46 4.43 13.65
N HIS A 274 0.39 4.22 12.88
CA HIS A 274 -0.67 3.25 13.17
C HIS A 274 -0.59 1.99 12.32
N VAL A 275 0.32 1.91 11.34
CA VAL A 275 0.38 0.77 10.40
C VAL A 275 1.81 0.31 10.16
N ASN A 276 1.97 -0.89 9.59
CA ASN A 276 3.28 -1.44 9.26
C ASN A 276 3.64 -1.25 7.79
N MET A 277 2.65 -1.21 6.90
CA MET A 277 2.84 -0.88 5.50
C MET A 277 1.55 -0.34 4.89
N TYR A 278 1.68 0.46 3.83
CA TYR A 278 0.54 1.05 3.13
C TYR A 278 0.88 1.26 1.67
N ARG A 279 -0.01 0.84 0.77
CA ARG A 279 0.18 0.99 -0.67
C ARG A 279 0.22 2.47 -1.04
N ILE A 280 1.15 2.87 -1.91
CA ILE A 280 1.28 4.27 -2.36
C ILE A 280 0.85 4.50 -3.81
N THR A 281 0.36 3.47 -4.49
CA THR A 281 -0.18 3.53 -5.86
C THR A 281 -1.46 2.71 -6.00
N GLY A 282 -2.09 2.76 -7.18
CA GLY A 282 -3.05 1.74 -7.61
C GLY A 282 -2.39 0.36 -7.77
N ASP A 283 -3.15 -0.61 -8.25
CA ASP A 283 -2.67 -1.98 -8.47
C ASP A 283 -1.50 -2.00 -9.47
N ASP A 284 -0.36 -2.55 -9.10
CA ASP A 284 0.74 -2.78 -10.03
C ASP A 284 0.47 -4.04 -10.85
N TRP A 285 0.67 -3.94 -12.17
CA TRP A 285 0.55 -5.07 -13.09
C TRP A 285 1.74 -5.09 -14.04
N ASP A 286 1.86 -6.18 -14.79
CA ASP A 286 3.00 -6.50 -15.64
C ASP A 286 3.02 -5.70 -16.97
N ASN A 287 2.82 -4.39 -16.91
CA ASN A 287 3.03 -3.48 -18.02
C ASN A 287 3.91 -2.29 -17.63
N TRP A 288 4.68 -1.79 -18.60
CA TRP A 288 5.69 -0.76 -18.35
C TRP A 288 5.13 0.57 -17.82
N ASN A 289 3.90 0.94 -18.19
CA ASN A 289 3.30 2.19 -17.73
C ASN A 289 3.04 2.14 -16.22
N ASP A 290 2.59 1.00 -15.69
CA ASP A 290 2.43 0.80 -14.25
C ASP A 290 3.79 0.88 -13.55
N VAL A 291 4.79 0.10 -13.98
CA VAL A 291 6.14 0.12 -13.42
C VAL A 291 6.76 1.53 -13.41
N SER A 292 6.66 2.25 -14.52
CA SER A 292 7.24 3.60 -14.65
C SER A 292 6.54 4.65 -13.79
N SER A 293 5.25 4.47 -13.48
CA SER A 293 4.47 5.39 -12.63
C SER A 293 4.99 5.47 -11.19
N HIS A 294 5.57 4.38 -10.67
CA HIS A 294 6.12 4.29 -9.33
C HIS A 294 7.32 5.20 -9.08
N PHE A 295 8.08 5.59 -10.11
CA PHE A 295 9.31 6.37 -9.93
C PHE A 295 9.07 7.75 -9.32
N SER A 296 8.01 8.44 -9.74
CA SER A 296 7.69 9.77 -9.19
C SER A 296 7.08 9.67 -7.80
N VAL A 297 6.23 8.67 -7.57
CA VAL A 297 5.58 8.45 -6.27
C VAL A 297 6.59 7.99 -5.21
N SER A 298 7.42 7.00 -5.50
CA SER A 298 8.47 6.55 -4.57
C SER A 298 9.44 7.68 -4.20
N SER A 299 9.78 8.55 -5.15
CA SER A 299 10.63 9.72 -4.92
C SER A 299 10.01 10.72 -3.95
N SER A 300 8.72 11.06 -4.13
CA SER A 300 8.02 12.00 -3.24
C SER A 300 7.91 11.46 -1.81
N PHE A 301 7.63 10.16 -1.63
CA PHE A 301 7.61 9.52 -0.31
C PHE A 301 9.01 9.43 0.33
N ALA A 302 10.07 9.20 -0.45
CA ALA A 302 11.44 9.24 0.03
C ALA A 302 11.84 10.66 0.49
N ALA A 303 11.51 11.68 -0.31
CA ALA A 303 11.76 13.08 0.03
C ALA A 303 11.03 13.52 1.31
N ALA A 304 9.81 13.01 1.51
CA ALA A 304 9.02 13.20 2.72
C ALA A 304 9.46 12.31 3.91
N LYS A 305 10.58 11.57 3.78
CA LYS A 305 11.17 10.71 4.83
C LYS A 305 10.19 9.65 5.35
N LYS A 306 9.34 9.12 4.48
CA LYS A 306 8.35 8.09 4.84
C LYS A 306 8.88 6.66 4.81
N ILE A 307 10.06 6.44 4.23
CA ILE A 307 10.68 5.11 4.19
C ILE A 307 11.11 4.68 5.59
N GLY A 308 10.46 3.66 6.15
CA GLY A 308 10.77 3.13 7.47
C GLY A 308 10.48 4.14 8.58
N ALA A 309 9.39 4.89 8.46
CA ALA A 309 8.88 5.77 9.52
C ALA A 309 8.47 4.97 10.76
N THR A 310 8.14 5.64 11.86
CA THR A 310 7.52 4.98 13.01
C THR A 310 6.19 4.37 12.59
N GLY A 311 5.85 3.20 13.13
CA GLY A 311 4.64 2.46 12.79
C GLY A 311 4.16 1.56 13.92
N LEU A 312 3.13 0.77 13.62
CA LEU A 312 2.45 -0.09 14.58
C LEU A 312 3.43 -1.09 15.24
N ARG A 313 3.74 -0.86 16.52
CA ARG A 313 4.70 -1.68 17.28
C ARG A 313 6.06 -1.84 16.56
N GLY A 314 6.44 -0.87 15.72
CA GLY A 314 7.71 -0.88 15.00
C GLY A 314 7.83 0.14 13.88
N ARG A 315 8.04 -0.32 12.63
CA ARG A 315 8.23 0.57 11.47
C ARG A 315 7.09 0.48 10.47
N SER A 316 6.96 1.56 9.69
CA SER A 316 5.99 1.72 8.61
C SER A 316 6.69 1.88 7.26
N TRP A 317 6.24 1.12 6.26
CA TRP A 317 6.88 1.03 4.94
C TRP A 317 5.92 1.44 3.81
N PRO A 318 6.28 2.43 2.97
CA PRO A 318 5.59 2.70 1.72
C PRO A 318 5.64 1.45 0.81
N ASP A 319 4.48 0.97 0.39
CA ASP A 319 4.33 -0.24 -0.42
C ASP A 319 4.06 0.10 -1.89
N LEU A 320 4.98 -0.31 -2.75
CA LEU A 320 4.88 -0.19 -4.21
C LEU A 320 4.07 -1.32 -4.83
N ASP A 321 3.40 -2.14 -4.03
CA ASP A 321 2.63 -3.30 -4.44
C ASP A 321 3.47 -4.54 -4.78
N MET A 322 2.79 -5.62 -5.14
CA MET A 322 3.33 -6.93 -5.48
C MET A 322 4.23 -6.88 -6.72
N LEU A 323 5.06 -7.92 -6.87
CA LEU A 323 5.91 -8.15 -8.03
C LEU A 323 5.19 -9.11 -8.99
N PRO A 324 4.60 -8.62 -10.10
CA PRO A 324 3.82 -9.43 -11.04
C PRO A 324 4.75 -10.18 -11.99
N PHE A 325 5.55 -11.10 -11.45
CA PHE A 325 6.54 -11.88 -12.19
C PHE A 325 6.11 -13.35 -12.32
N GLY A 326 6.62 -14.06 -13.32
CA GLY A 326 6.36 -15.50 -13.50
C GLY A 326 4.98 -15.80 -14.10
N TRP A 327 4.25 -16.75 -13.51
CA TRP A 327 2.97 -17.24 -14.02
C TRP A 327 1.78 -16.56 -13.32
N LEU A 328 0.96 -15.85 -14.09
CA LEU A 328 -0.02 -14.87 -13.66
C LEU A 328 -1.42 -15.13 -14.26
N THR A 329 -2.36 -14.28 -13.88
CA THR A 329 -3.68 -14.15 -14.49
C THR A 329 -3.99 -12.69 -14.87
N ASP A 330 -5.16 -12.44 -15.44
CA ASP A 330 -5.65 -11.08 -15.68
C ASP A 330 -6.46 -10.57 -14.47
N PRO A 331 -6.53 -9.25 -14.23
CA PRO A 331 -7.29 -8.72 -13.11
C PRO A 331 -8.77 -9.17 -13.14
N SER A 332 -9.32 -9.51 -11.98
CA SER A 332 -10.76 -9.79 -11.79
C SER A 332 -11.34 -10.94 -12.62
N VAL A 333 -10.52 -11.89 -13.06
CA VAL A 333 -11.02 -13.10 -13.74
C VAL A 333 -11.49 -14.17 -12.75
N ASN A 334 -12.32 -15.08 -13.26
CA ASN A 334 -12.83 -16.25 -12.55
C ASN A 334 -12.10 -17.55 -12.95
N GLN A 335 -10.97 -17.46 -13.64
CA GLN A 335 -10.16 -18.62 -14.04
C GLN A 335 -8.69 -18.20 -14.17
N GLY A 336 -7.76 -19.05 -13.77
CA GLY A 336 -6.33 -18.76 -13.78
C GLY A 336 -5.57 -19.61 -12.75
N PRO A 337 -4.24 -19.46 -12.67
CA PRO A 337 -3.37 -18.66 -13.53
C PRO A 337 -3.24 -19.23 -14.94
N HIS A 338 -3.08 -18.38 -15.96
CA HIS A 338 -3.16 -18.79 -17.38
C HIS A 338 -2.18 -18.10 -18.33
N ARG A 339 -1.30 -17.21 -17.85
CA ARG A 339 -0.35 -16.50 -18.71
C ARG A 339 0.98 -16.23 -18.02
N LYS A 340 2.01 -15.92 -18.81
CA LYS A 340 3.26 -15.39 -18.28
C LYS A 340 3.18 -13.88 -18.08
N CYS A 341 4.04 -13.36 -17.21
CA CYS A 341 4.39 -11.96 -17.11
C CYS A 341 4.78 -11.39 -18.48
N ASN A 342 4.22 -10.23 -18.81
CA ASN A 342 4.43 -9.46 -20.04
C ASN A 342 5.64 -8.51 -19.94
N LEU A 343 6.15 -8.23 -18.73
CA LEU A 343 7.39 -7.47 -18.57
C LEU A 343 8.57 -8.25 -19.12
N THR A 344 9.40 -7.56 -19.89
CA THR A 344 10.70 -8.06 -20.33
C THR A 344 11.63 -8.27 -19.13
N LEU A 345 12.71 -9.03 -19.33
CA LEU A 345 13.69 -9.28 -18.28
C LEU A 345 14.32 -7.98 -17.74
N ASP A 346 14.58 -7.00 -18.62
CA ASP A 346 15.15 -5.71 -18.23
C ASP A 346 14.16 -4.89 -17.39
N GLU A 347 12.86 -4.93 -17.74
CA GLU A 347 11.79 -4.29 -16.96
C GLU A 347 11.61 -4.93 -15.59
N GLN A 348 11.66 -6.27 -15.49
CA GLN A 348 11.60 -6.99 -14.20
C GLN A 348 12.79 -6.63 -13.30
N LYS A 349 14.01 -6.54 -13.86
CA LYS A 349 15.20 -6.08 -13.14
C LYS A 349 15.06 -4.63 -12.68
N THR A 350 14.53 -3.75 -13.54
CA THR A 350 14.24 -2.36 -13.22
C THR A 350 13.25 -2.24 -12.06
N GLN A 351 12.15 -2.99 -12.10
CA GLN A 351 11.16 -3.00 -11.03
C GLN A 351 11.76 -3.49 -9.71
N MET A 352 12.44 -4.65 -9.71
CA MET A 352 13.09 -5.17 -8.51
C MET A 352 14.15 -4.21 -7.93
N ALA A 353 14.90 -3.52 -8.80
CA ALA A 353 15.86 -2.51 -8.38
C ALA A 353 15.19 -1.29 -7.73
N LEU A 354 14.09 -0.77 -8.31
CA LEU A 354 13.34 0.33 -7.70
C LEU A 354 12.72 -0.09 -6.36
N TRP A 355 12.07 -1.25 -6.28
CA TRP A 355 11.45 -1.75 -5.03
C TRP A 355 12.49 -1.89 -3.92
N SER A 356 13.69 -2.36 -4.28
CA SER A 356 14.79 -2.49 -3.33
C SER A 356 15.31 -1.12 -2.90
N MET A 357 15.54 -0.20 -3.84
CA MET A 357 16.02 1.15 -3.56
C MET A 357 14.99 2.00 -2.80
N ALA A 358 13.69 1.79 -2.99
CA ALA A 358 12.64 2.45 -2.22
C ALA A 358 12.36 1.76 -0.86
N LYS A 359 12.98 0.60 -0.61
CA LYS A 359 12.71 -0.29 0.54
C LYS A 359 11.23 -0.66 0.66
N SER A 360 10.57 -0.87 -0.48
CA SER A 360 9.20 -1.41 -0.51
C SER A 360 9.18 -2.81 0.10
N PRO A 361 8.09 -3.22 0.78
CA PRO A 361 7.81 -4.63 0.99
C PRO A 361 7.93 -5.41 -0.34
N LEU A 362 8.44 -6.65 -0.27
CA LEU A 362 8.63 -7.49 -1.45
C LEU A 362 7.65 -8.67 -1.40
N MET A 363 6.48 -8.50 -2.02
CA MET A 363 5.47 -9.54 -2.14
C MET A 363 5.48 -10.11 -3.56
N TYR A 364 5.93 -11.35 -3.74
CA TYR A 364 5.86 -12.03 -5.04
C TYR A 364 4.39 -12.39 -5.36
N GLY A 365 3.91 -12.09 -6.58
CA GLY A 365 2.51 -12.34 -6.97
C GLY A 365 2.28 -13.61 -7.81
N GLY A 366 3.34 -14.13 -8.44
CA GLY A 366 3.23 -15.26 -9.36
C GLY A 366 2.98 -16.62 -8.69
N ASP A 367 2.51 -17.59 -9.47
CA ASP A 367 2.34 -18.96 -9.02
C ASP A 367 3.70 -19.67 -8.90
N LEU A 368 4.16 -19.88 -7.67
CA LEU A 368 5.45 -20.47 -7.32
C LEU A 368 5.63 -21.90 -7.86
N ARG A 369 4.54 -22.61 -8.16
CA ARG A 369 4.58 -23.93 -8.82
C ARG A 369 5.22 -23.87 -10.20
N HIS A 370 5.24 -22.68 -10.81
CA HIS A 370 5.80 -22.37 -12.11
C HIS A 370 6.99 -21.39 -12.03
N LEU A 371 7.61 -21.24 -10.85
CA LEU A 371 8.76 -20.35 -10.65
C LEU A 371 9.99 -20.89 -11.40
N ASP A 372 10.43 -20.15 -12.41
CA ASP A 372 11.64 -20.44 -13.18
C ASP A 372 12.91 -19.84 -12.52
N ASP A 373 14.07 -20.38 -12.91
CA ASP A 373 15.36 -20.00 -12.32
C ASP A 373 15.76 -18.55 -12.60
N ILE A 374 15.32 -17.97 -13.73
CA ILE A 374 15.63 -16.57 -14.07
C ILE A 374 14.86 -15.66 -13.12
N THR A 375 13.54 -15.87 -13.00
CA THR A 375 12.69 -15.13 -12.06
C THR A 375 13.19 -15.28 -10.63
N LEU A 376 13.52 -16.51 -10.21
CA LEU A 376 14.11 -16.79 -8.89
C LEU A 376 15.37 -15.95 -8.67
N SER A 377 16.30 -15.93 -9.62
CA SER A 377 17.56 -15.19 -9.49
C SER A 377 17.40 -13.67 -9.32
N ILE A 378 16.32 -13.09 -9.86
CA ILE A 378 16.01 -11.67 -9.73
C ILE A 378 15.49 -11.39 -8.33
N ILE A 379 14.47 -12.14 -7.89
CA ILE A 379 13.82 -11.91 -6.59
C ILE A 379 14.70 -12.36 -5.41
N THR A 380 15.68 -13.23 -5.63
CA THR A 380 16.65 -13.64 -4.60
C THR A 380 18.02 -12.98 -4.74
N ASN A 381 18.17 -11.94 -5.56
CA ASN A 381 19.47 -11.27 -5.73
C ASN A 381 19.99 -10.72 -4.38
N PRO A 382 21.13 -11.20 -3.86
CA PRO A 382 21.56 -10.90 -2.50
C PRO A 382 21.84 -9.41 -2.27
N THR A 383 22.31 -8.69 -3.28
CA THR A 383 22.60 -7.25 -3.17
C THR A 383 21.32 -6.44 -3.10
N LEU A 384 20.32 -6.75 -3.93
CA LEU A 384 19.00 -6.09 -3.88
C LEU A 384 18.29 -6.36 -2.56
N LEU A 385 18.31 -7.61 -2.09
CA LEU A 385 17.75 -7.97 -0.79
C LEU A 385 18.50 -7.28 0.36
N LYS A 386 19.82 -7.09 0.25
CA LYS A 386 20.60 -6.33 1.23
C LYS A 386 20.24 -4.85 1.23
N ILE A 387 20.06 -4.23 0.06
CA ILE A 387 19.60 -2.84 -0.07
C ILE A 387 18.23 -2.71 0.62
N ASN A 388 17.26 -3.51 0.18
CA ASN A 388 15.90 -3.49 0.67
C ASN A 388 15.81 -3.56 2.21
N HIS A 389 16.54 -4.47 2.87
CA HIS A 389 16.52 -4.57 4.34
C HIS A 389 17.47 -3.60 5.05
N TYR A 390 18.73 -3.53 4.64
CA TYR A 390 19.79 -2.99 5.49
C TYR A 390 20.35 -1.64 5.05
N SER A 391 20.00 -1.13 3.87
CA SER A 391 20.43 0.22 3.47
C SER A 391 19.66 1.31 4.20
N LYS A 392 20.25 2.51 4.22
CA LYS A 392 19.71 3.75 4.77
C LYS A 392 19.91 4.89 3.77
N ASN A 393 19.26 6.03 4.00
CA ASN A 393 19.34 7.22 3.16
C ASN A 393 18.99 6.92 1.69
N ASN A 394 17.99 6.05 1.52
CA ASN A 394 17.44 5.67 0.24
C ASN A 394 16.66 6.85 -0.34
N MET A 395 17.09 7.37 -1.48
CA MET A 395 16.45 8.52 -2.11
C MET A 395 16.76 8.61 -3.60
N GLU A 396 15.93 9.35 -4.32
CA GLU A 396 16.24 9.78 -5.67
C GLU A 396 17.48 10.68 -5.69
N PHE A 397 18.32 10.45 -6.70
CA PHE A 397 19.57 11.17 -6.93
C PHE A 397 19.45 12.04 -8.18
N HIS A 398 19.30 13.35 -7.98
CA HIS A 398 19.03 14.30 -9.06
C HIS A 398 20.28 14.73 -9.86
N TYR A 399 21.50 14.43 -9.39
CA TYR A 399 22.75 14.85 -10.05
C TYR A 399 23.22 13.82 -11.09
N VAL A 400 22.39 13.55 -12.09
CA VAL A 400 22.70 12.64 -13.19
C VAL A 400 22.75 13.36 -14.53
N HIS A 401 23.85 13.16 -15.25
CA HIS A 401 23.98 13.57 -16.63
C HIS A 401 23.49 12.43 -17.54
N SER A 402 22.67 12.74 -18.54
CA SER A 402 22.22 11.75 -19.51
C SER A 402 22.26 12.29 -20.94
N GLU A 403 22.70 11.44 -21.87
CA GLU A 403 22.73 11.72 -23.31
C GLU A 403 22.11 10.54 -24.07
N ARG A 404 21.24 10.83 -25.05
CA ARG A 404 20.71 9.79 -25.95
C ARG A 404 21.81 9.36 -26.93
N THR A 405 22.02 8.07 -27.09
CA THR A 405 22.96 7.56 -28.11
C THR A 405 22.32 7.70 -29.50
N SER A 406 22.72 8.72 -30.27
CA SER A 406 22.01 9.20 -31.47
C SER A 406 21.91 8.20 -32.64
N LYS A 407 20.80 8.28 -33.39
CA LYS A 407 20.79 8.32 -34.87
C LYS A 407 19.77 9.35 -35.38
N LYS A 408 20.29 10.33 -36.14
CA LYS A 408 19.69 11.34 -37.05
C LYS A 408 18.39 12.05 -36.67
N GLU A 409 18.55 13.37 -36.52
CA GLU A 409 17.52 14.41 -36.61
C GLU A 409 16.58 14.20 -37.81
N HIS A 410 15.28 14.31 -37.56
CA HIS A 410 14.35 14.87 -38.54
C HIS A 410 13.94 16.25 -38.05
N SER A 411 14.45 17.28 -38.72
CA SER A 411 14.02 18.66 -38.56
C SER A 411 12.60 18.82 -39.12
N GLY A 412 11.59 18.77 -38.26
CA GLY A 412 10.24 19.19 -38.57
C GLY A 412 9.99 20.59 -38.03
N ARG A 413 10.11 21.62 -38.89
CA ARG A 413 9.58 22.96 -38.59
C ARG A 413 8.05 22.89 -38.58
N PHE A 414 7.44 23.20 -37.46
CA PHE A 414 6.11 23.80 -37.43
C PHE A 414 6.13 25.01 -36.48
N ARG A 415 6.07 26.21 -37.07
CA ARG A 415 5.52 27.40 -36.42
C ARG A 415 4.16 27.64 -37.05
N SER A 416 3.13 27.73 -36.22
CA SER A 416 1.91 28.48 -36.55
C SER A 416 1.57 29.39 -35.36
N PRO A 417 1.07 30.61 -35.58
CA PRO A 417 0.91 31.62 -34.55
C PRO A 417 -0.40 31.44 -33.78
N TYR A 418 -0.33 31.72 -32.48
CA TYR A 418 -1.37 32.18 -31.57
C TYR A 418 -2.84 32.04 -32.01
N HIS A 419 -3.55 31.16 -31.32
CA HIS A 419 -4.87 31.45 -30.77
C HIS A 419 -4.92 30.85 -29.35
N VAL A 420 -4.98 31.71 -28.34
CA VAL A 420 -5.23 31.30 -26.95
C VAL A 420 -6.74 31.14 -26.82
N ASP A 421 -7.17 29.88 -26.75
CA ASP A 421 -8.57 29.50 -26.50
C ASP A 421 -8.69 29.16 -25.01
N LEU A 422 -9.47 29.94 -24.27
CA LEU A 422 -9.69 29.83 -22.82
C LEU A 422 -10.56 28.61 -22.43
N THR A 423 -10.69 27.62 -23.32
CA THR A 423 -11.52 26.42 -23.13
C THR A 423 -10.75 25.10 -23.24
N LYS A 424 -9.42 25.15 -23.39
CA LYS A 424 -8.56 23.95 -23.38
C LYS A 424 -7.85 23.76 -22.03
N ASN A 425 -8.39 22.88 -21.19
CA ASN A 425 -7.67 22.27 -20.06
C ASN A 425 -6.66 21.23 -20.59
N ASP A 426 -5.67 21.65 -21.39
CA ASP A 426 -4.65 20.77 -21.96
C ASP A 426 -3.71 20.27 -20.84
N GLY A 427 -4.04 19.13 -20.22
CA GLY A 427 -3.14 18.39 -19.31
C GLY A 427 -3.28 18.66 -17.81
N MET A 428 -4.36 19.33 -17.37
CA MET A 428 -4.67 19.59 -15.94
C MET A 428 -5.69 18.58 -15.41
N PHE A 429 -5.48 18.07 -14.19
CA PHE A 429 -6.39 17.13 -13.53
C PHE A 429 -6.59 17.46 -12.05
N VAL A 430 -7.66 16.91 -11.47
CA VAL A 430 -7.98 17.04 -10.05
C VAL A 430 -7.47 15.80 -9.33
N GLY A 431 -6.59 15.98 -8.35
CA GLY A 431 -6.14 14.95 -7.42
C GLY A 431 -6.74 15.14 -6.03
N LEU A 432 -6.44 14.23 -5.11
CA LEU A 432 -6.86 14.30 -3.71
C LEU A 432 -5.67 14.24 -2.75
N THR A 433 -5.70 15.08 -1.72
CA THR A 433 -4.71 15.07 -0.64
C THR A 433 -5.36 15.41 0.71
N ALA A 434 -4.58 15.36 1.78
CA ALA A 434 -5.03 15.80 3.10
C ALA A 434 -5.34 17.30 3.09
N CYS A 435 -6.40 17.73 3.77
CA CYS A 435 -6.83 19.13 3.76
C CYS A 435 -5.86 20.12 4.45
N ASN A 436 -4.88 19.62 5.19
CA ASN A 436 -3.80 20.42 5.78
C ASN A 436 -2.58 20.57 4.85
N ASP A 437 -2.60 19.93 3.68
CA ASP A 437 -1.56 20.08 2.67
C ASP A 437 -1.69 21.45 2.00
N ASP A 438 -0.58 22.17 1.86
CA ASP A 438 -0.56 23.50 1.24
C ASP A 438 -1.06 23.47 -0.21
N THR A 439 -0.89 22.34 -0.90
CA THR A 439 -1.38 22.12 -2.26
C THR A 439 -2.89 21.92 -2.34
N ALA A 440 -3.62 21.83 -1.23
CA ALA A 440 -5.09 21.76 -1.21
C ALA A 440 -5.77 23.15 -1.18
N ASN A 441 -5.02 24.19 -0.83
CA ASN A 441 -5.56 25.53 -0.59
C ASN A 441 -5.77 26.32 -1.90
N GLY A 442 -6.55 27.40 -1.82
CA GLY A 442 -6.66 28.40 -2.90
C GLY A 442 -7.84 28.23 -3.85
N TRP A 443 -8.84 27.44 -3.47
CA TRP A 443 -10.13 27.40 -4.15
C TRP A 443 -11.02 28.55 -3.70
N TYR A 444 -11.77 29.15 -4.63
CA TYR A 444 -12.68 30.25 -4.37
C TYR A 444 -13.92 30.18 -5.27
N MET A 445 -15.01 30.81 -4.84
CA MET A 445 -16.20 30.94 -5.68
C MET A 445 -16.03 32.06 -6.70
N PHE A 446 -16.31 31.77 -7.95
CA PHE A 446 -16.35 32.75 -9.03
C PHE A 446 -17.77 32.90 -9.56
N SER A 447 -18.22 34.16 -9.67
CA SER A 447 -19.53 34.49 -10.22
C SER A 447 -19.40 34.94 -11.67
N GLN A 448 -20.08 34.23 -12.57
CA GLN A 448 -20.27 34.66 -13.95
C GLN A 448 -21.73 35.13 -14.09
N ASP A 449 -21.94 36.31 -14.68
CA ASP A 449 -23.28 36.90 -14.90
C ASP A 449 -24.15 37.04 -13.63
N GLY A 450 -23.52 37.28 -12.47
CA GLY A 450 -24.21 37.50 -11.19
C GLY A 450 -24.69 36.24 -10.48
N LYS A 451 -24.35 35.04 -10.95
CA LYS A 451 -24.62 33.77 -10.27
C LYS A 451 -23.32 33.10 -9.80
N PRO A 452 -23.17 32.71 -8.52
CA PRO A 452 -22.00 31.98 -8.01
C PRO A 452 -22.04 30.50 -8.42
N ASP A 453 -21.90 30.28 -9.72
CA ASP A 453 -22.06 28.97 -10.35
C ASP A 453 -20.73 28.23 -10.56
N HIS A 454 -19.57 28.83 -10.26
CA HIS A 454 -18.27 28.17 -10.47
C HIS A 454 -17.39 28.20 -9.23
N ILE A 455 -16.57 27.16 -9.10
CA ILE A 455 -15.50 27.06 -8.10
C ILE A 455 -14.19 26.95 -8.85
N CYS A 456 -13.30 27.90 -8.58
CA CYS A 456 -12.07 28.11 -9.31
C CYS A 456 -10.87 28.04 -8.40
N ARG A 457 -9.72 27.69 -8.98
CA ARG A 457 -8.42 27.76 -8.32
C ARG A 457 -7.38 28.33 -9.27
N ASN A 458 -6.60 29.28 -8.78
CA ASN A 458 -5.42 29.78 -9.49
C ASN A 458 -4.26 28.82 -9.27
N TYR A 459 -3.59 28.42 -10.33
CA TYR A 459 -2.49 27.45 -10.25
C TYR A 459 -1.18 27.95 -10.89
N GLU A 460 -1.23 28.92 -11.82
CA GLU A 460 -0.04 29.55 -12.41
C GLU A 460 -0.24 31.05 -12.64
N ILE A 461 0.85 31.81 -12.71
CA ILE A 461 0.88 33.21 -13.17
C ILE A 461 1.74 33.27 -14.42
N GLN A 462 1.13 33.56 -15.56
CA GLN A 462 1.83 33.74 -16.83
C GLN A 462 1.58 35.15 -17.37
N ASN A 463 2.65 35.93 -17.58
CA ASN A 463 2.56 37.32 -18.05
C ASN A 463 1.58 38.18 -17.23
N ASP A 464 1.71 38.15 -15.89
CA ASP A 464 0.83 38.85 -14.93
C ASP A 464 -0.66 38.47 -14.99
N LYS A 465 -1.01 37.36 -15.65
CA LYS A 465 -2.37 36.80 -15.63
C LYS A 465 -2.38 35.47 -14.89
N SER A 466 -3.25 35.36 -13.88
CA SER A 466 -3.52 34.10 -13.21
C SER A 466 -4.26 33.16 -14.16
N ILE A 467 -3.70 31.97 -14.38
CA ILE A 467 -4.41 30.89 -15.06
C ILE A 467 -5.22 30.14 -14.00
N SER A 468 -6.52 30.02 -14.25
CA SER A 468 -7.47 29.44 -13.30
C SER A 468 -8.08 28.16 -13.85
N PHE A 469 -8.21 27.14 -13.01
CA PHE A 469 -8.99 25.93 -13.27
C PHE A 469 -10.35 26.09 -12.58
N CYS A 470 -11.45 25.98 -13.31
CA CYS A 470 -12.80 26.20 -12.78
C CYS A 470 -13.72 25.00 -13.05
N LEU A 471 -14.56 24.70 -12.08
CA LEU A 471 -15.62 23.69 -12.14
C LEU A 471 -16.99 24.37 -11.92
N GLY A 472 -17.95 24.08 -12.79
CA GLY A 472 -19.32 24.56 -12.68
C GLY A 472 -20.13 23.73 -11.68
N LYS A 473 -20.97 24.39 -10.88
CA LYS A 473 -22.01 23.76 -10.07
C LYS A 473 -23.13 23.32 -11.00
N THR A 474 -23.48 22.05 -10.97
CA THR A 474 -24.60 21.53 -11.78
C THR A 474 -25.89 21.49 -10.97
N GLN A 475 -27.02 21.84 -11.62
CA GLN A 475 -28.35 21.82 -11.02
C GLN A 475 -29.07 20.48 -11.25
N PHE A 476 -29.83 20.08 -10.24
CA PHE A 476 -30.54 18.81 -10.11
C PHE A 476 -31.52 18.48 -11.24
N VAL A 477 -31.59 17.20 -11.63
CA VAL A 477 -32.81 16.59 -12.16
C VAL A 477 -33.49 15.86 -11.02
N HIS A 478 -34.60 16.40 -10.53
CA HIS A 478 -35.38 15.82 -9.44
C HIS A 478 -36.04 14.51 -9.90
N TYR A 479 -35.47 13.35 -9.58
CA TYR A 479 -36.15 12.07 -9.79
C TYR A 479 -37.26 11.95 -8.74
N ARG A 480 -38.52 12.04 -9.17
CA ARG A 480 -39.69 11.82 -8.32
C ARG A 480 -39.62 10.40 -7.74
N GLY A 481 -39.43 10.26 -6.43
CA GLY A 481 -39.67 8.96 -5.79
C GLY A 481 -38.99 8.64 -4.46
N ILE A 482 -38.25 9.53 -3.79
CA ILE A 482 -37.70 9.25 -2.45
C ILE A 482 -38.03 10.40 -1.49
N ILE A 483 -38.61 10.02 -0.36
CA ILE A 483 -39.16 10.89 0.69
C ILE A 483 -38.07 11.81 1.24
N SER A 484 -38.42 13.10 1.31
CA SER A 484 -37.69 14.18 1.97
C SER A 484 -37.44 13.86 3.45
N MET A 485 -36.17 13.90 3.85
CA MET A 485 -35.78 14.33 5.19
C MET A 485 -34.99 15.63 5.02
N ASP A 486 -35.62 16.71 5.47
CA ASP A 486 -35.09 18.08 5.49
C ASP A 486 -33.98 18.19 6.55
N ASN A 487 -32.87 18.86 6.24
CA ASN A 487 -32.07 19.61 7.23
C ASN A 487 -31.01 20.49 6.54
N MET A 488 -30.77 21.66 7.14
CA MET A 488 -29.89 22.76 6.71
C MET A 488 -28.44 22.37 6.33
N GLU A 489 -27.97 21.16 6.63
CA GLU A 489 -26.63 20.63 6.30
C GLU A 489 -26.36 20.46 4.79
N HIS A 490 -27.38 20.55 3.94
CA HIS A 490 -27.23 20.31 2.50
C HIS A 490 -27.15 21.58 1.65
N GLN A 491 -27.25 22.78 2.24
CA GLN A 491 -27.12 24.03 1.48
C GLN A 491 -25.67 24.35 1.07
N SER A 492 -24.66 23.78 1.73
CA SER A 492 -23.23 24.00 1.41
C SER A 492 -22.63 22.98 0.44
N LYS A 493 -23.32 21.87 0.14
CA LYS A 493 -22.81 20.76 -0.68
C LYS A 493 -23.34 20.81 -2.09
N PHE A 494 -22.50 20.50 -3.08
CA PHE A 494 -22.85 20.59 -4.49
C PHE A 494 -22.11 19.54 -5.35
N HIS A 495 -22.68 19.26 -6.51
CA HIS A 495 -22.04 18.52 -7.59
C HIS A 495 -21.22 19.46 -8.48
N LEU A 496 -20.11 18.97 -9.01
CA LEU A 496 -19.21 19.74 -9.86
C LEU A 496 -19.04 19.12 -11.25
N SER A 497 -19.03 19.94 -12.30
CA SER A 497 -18.82 19.52 -13.69
C SER A 497 -17.84 20.45 -14.42
N VAL A 498 -17.18 19.95 -15.47
CA VAL A 498 -16.26 20.75 -16.32
C VAL A 498 -17.02 21.59 -17.36
N ARG A 499 -18.31 21.33 -17.58
CA ARG A 499 -19.17 22.10 -18.50
C ARG A 499 -20.56 22.34 -17.90
N ASN A 500 -21.13 23.52 -18.18
CA ASN A 500 -22.51 23.89 -17.84
C ASN A 500 -23.61 23.06 -18.57
N THR A 501 -23.24 21.98 -19.28
CA THR A 501 -24.17 21.18 -20.11
C THR A 501 -23.91 19.67 -20.11
N SER A 502 -23.02 19.14 -19.26
CA SER A 502 -22.77 17.69 -19.19
C SER A 502 -23.46 17.04 -18.00
N ASP A 503 -24.17 15.93 -18.22
CA ASP A 503 -24.75 15.04 -17.18
C ASP A 503 -23.67 14.29 -16.36
N THR A 504 -22.44 14.78 -16.33
CA THR A 504 -21.30 14.15 -15.66
C THR A 504 -20.78 15.00 -14.51
N CYS A 505 -20.60 14.36 -13.37
CA CYS A 505 -20.22 14.94 -12.10
C CYS A 505 -18.86 14.41 -11.64
N LEU A 506 -18.08 15.28 -10.98
CA LEU A 506 -16.78 14.95 -10.41
C LEU A 506 -16.94 13.96 -9.26
N ASP A 507 -16.38 12.76 -9.39
CA ASP A 507 -16.23 11.77 -8.34
C ASP A 507 -14.94 12.02 -7.54
N ALA A 508 -14.99 11.72 -6.25
CA ALA A 508 -13.85 11.72 -5.34
C ALA A 508 -13.24 10.32 -5.14
N SER A 509 -13.71 9.31 -5.88
CA SER A 509 -13.15 7.95 -5.83
C SER A 509 -13.52 7.16 -7.08
N ALA A 510 -12.67 6.20 -7.46
CA ALA A 510 -12.82 5.44 -8.69
C ALA A 510 -13.89 4.35 -8.56
N GLY A 511 -14.89 4.35 -9.45
CA GLY A 511 -15.91 3.30 -9.52
C GLY A 511 -15.43 1.93 -10.03
N ARG A 512 -14.13 1.79 -10.34
CA ARG A 512 -13.47 0.54 -10.75
C ARG A 512 -12.08 0.48 -10.13
N ARG A 513 -11.53 -0.73 -9.98
CA ARG A 513 -10.11 -0.91 -9.63
C ARG A 513 -9.25 -0.24 -10.70
N ARG A 514 -8.19 0.42 -10.26
CA ARG A 514 -7.26 1.16 -11.11
C ARG A 514 -5.87 0.59 -10.95
N THR A 515 -5.16 0.54 -12.05
CA THR A 515 -3.74 0.21 -12.01
C THR A 515 -2.90 1.43 -11.62
N ALA A 516 -1.62 1.21 -11.29
CA ALA A 516 -0.71 2.27 -10.84
C ALA A 516 -0.59 3.44 -11.84
N SER A 517 -0.69 3.18 -13.15
CA SER A 517 -0.62 4.22 -14.19
C SER A 517 -1.94 4.95 -14.47
N GLU A 518 -3.09 4.41 -14.07
CA GLU A 518 -4.42 4.96 -14.40
C GLU A 518 -4.83 6.20 -13.56
N ILE A 519 -3.88 6.85 -12.87
CA ILE A 519 -4.13 7.90 -11.85
C ILE A 519 -4.01 9.34 -12.41
N ARG A 520 -4.55 9.65 -13.59
CA ARG A 520 -4.37 11.02 -14.17
C ARG A 520 -5.55 11.61 -14.95
N PHE A 521 -6.74 11.02 -14.84
CA PHE A 521 -7.94 11.58 -15.47
C PHE A 521 -8.97 11.97 -14.42
N PRO A 522 -9.59 13.15 -14.56
CA PRO A 522 -10.57 13.57 -13.58
C PRO A 522 -11.72 12.57 -13.60
N MET A 523 -12.11 12.15 -12.40
CA MET A 523 -13.13 11.13 -12.23
C MET A 523 -14.48 11.78 -12.55
N PHE A 524 -14.98 11.62 -13.77
CA PHE A 524 -16.32 12.08 -14.11
C PHE A 524 -17.19 10.87 -14.41
N SER A 525 -18.33 10.77 -13.73
CA SER A 525 -19.36 9.78 -14.05
C SER A 525 -20.73 10.43 -14.08
N ALA A 526 -21.73 9.68 -14.53
CA ALA A 526 -23.11 10.17 -14.56
C ALA A 526 -23.52 10.70 -13.17
N CYS A 527 -24.11 11.89 -13.13
CA CYS A 527 -24.51 12.53 -11.89
C CYS A 527 -25.52 11.68 -11.12
N ARG A 528 -25.21 11.37 -9.86
CA ARG A 528 -26.02 10.59 -8.92
C ARG A 528 -25.99 11.24 -7.54
N TRP A 529 -27.07 11.06 -6.78
CA TRP A 529 -27.12 11.48 -5.38
C TRP A 529 -26.31 10.52 -4.51
N HIS A 530 -24.99 10.70 -4.51
CA HIS A 530 -24.05 9.81 -3.84
C HIS A 530 -22.89 10.62 -3.27
N ALA A 531 -22.45 10.30 -2.04
CA ALA A 531 -21.39 11.05 -1.34
C ALA A 531 -20.10 11.22 -2.16
N LYS A 532 -19.78 10.24 -3.02
CA LYS A 532 -18.65 10.27 -3.97
C LYS A 532 -18.64 11.50 -4.88
N GLN A 533 -19.79 12.10 -5.17
CA GLN A 533 -19.91 13.24 -6.07
C GLN A 533 -20.26 14.55 -5.34
N MET A 534 -20.31 14.51 -4.01
CA MET A 534 -20.69 15.66 -3.20
C MET A 534 -19.43 16.36 -2.69
N TRP A 535 -19.34 17.64 -3.00
CA TRP A 535 -18.21 18.49 -2.63
C TRP A 535 -18.67 19.70 -1.83
N GLU A 536 -17.79 20.21 -0.98
CA GLU A 536 -18.04 21.38 -0.14
C GLU A 536 -16.82 22.30 -0.16
N LEU A 537 -17.03 23.61 -0.32
CA LEU A 537 -15.96 24.60 -0.19
C LEU A 537 -15.97 25.13 1.24
N ASN A 538 -14.90 24.88 2.00
CA ASN A 538 -14.81 25.35 3.37
C ASN A 538 -14.30 26.82 3.45
N ALA A 539 -14.36 27.39 4.66
CA ALA A 539 -13.93 28.77 4.91
C ALA A 539 -12.43 29.03 4.69
N ASN A 540 -11.60 27.98 4.68
CA ASN A 540 -10.16 28.06 4.44
C ASN A 540 -9.81 28.07 2.94
N GLY A 541 -10.81 27.95 2.06
CA GLY A 541 -10.61 27.90 0.61
C GLY A 541 -10.20 26.51 0.12
N ASN A 542 -10.65 25.45 0.79
CA ASN A 542 -10.37 24.08 0.38
C ASN A 542 -11.66 23.44 -0.14
N LEU A 543 -11.54 22.73 -1.25
CA LEU A 543 -12.64 21.98 -1.85
C LEU A 543 -12.62 20.54 -1.33
N VAL A 544 -13.54 20.20 -0.45
CA VAL A 544 -13.57 18.97 0.36
C VAL A 544 -14.53 17.94 -0.24
N SER A 545 -14.08 16.70 -0.36
CA SER A 545 -14.89 15.53 -0.70
C SER A 545 -15.74 15.11 0.50
N SER A 546 -17.06 15.02 0.32
CA SER A 546 -17.95 14.46 1.33
C SER A 546 -17.82 12.94 1.47
N TYR A 547 -17.18 12.27 0.51
CA TYR A 547 -16.98 10.83 0.57
C TYR A 547 -15.80 10.44 1.42
N SER A 548 -14.65 11.09 1.27
CA SER A 548 -13.39 10.71 1.94
C SER A 548 -12.91 11.74 2.97
N GLY A 549 -13.47 12.95 2.96
CA GLY A 549 -12.95 14.08 3.75
C GLY A 549 -11.66 14.69 3.18
N LEU A 550 -11.18 14.19 2.05
CA LEU A 550 -9.98 14.69 1.38
C LEU A 550 -10.26 15.98 0.62
N CYS A 551 -9.22 16.77 0.39
CA CYS A 551 -9.32 18.01 -0.36
C CYS A 551 -8.76 17.88 -1.77
N ALA A 552 -9.41 18.56 -2.72
CA ALA A 552 -9.04 18.57 -4.12
C ALA A 552 -7.77 19.39 -4.37
N THR A 553 -6.86 18.83 -5.15
CA THR A 553 -5.69 19.52 -5.72
C THR A 553 -5.92 19.80 -7.21
N VAL A 554 -5.15 20.73 -7.78
CA VAL A 554 -5.04 20.85 -9.25
C VAL A 554 -3.61 20.50 -9.59
N GLU A 555 -3.46 19.43 -10.36
CA GLU A 555 -2.17 18.92 -10.80
C GLU A 555 -2.03 19.18 -12.29
N SER A 556 -0.93 19.83 -12.67
CA SER A 556 -0.48 19.84 -14.05
C SER A 556 0.22 18.50 -14.32
N ARG A 557 0.12 18.01 -15.55
CA ARG A 557 1.02 16.95 -16.01
C ARG A 557 2.42 17.54 -16.13
N ASP A 558 3.14 17.60 -15.02
CA ASP A 558 4.56 17.88 -15.04
C ASP A 558 5.25 16.72 -15.77
N GLU A 559 5.50 16.91 -17.06
CA GLU A 559 6.60 16.24 -17.77
C GLU A 559 7.94 16.83 -17.30
N GLY A 560 8.09 16.94 -15.98
CA GLY A 560 9.18 17.62 -15.29
C GLY A 560 10.48 16.84 -15.40
N GLY A 561 11.29 17.21 -16.38
CA GLY A 561 12.62 17.70 -16.03
C GLY A 561 13.81 16.74 -16.02
N THR A 562 13.69 15.48 -16.46
CA THR A 562 14.83 14.70 -17.03
C THR A 562 14.30 13.56 -17.90
N ASN A 563 13.90 13.83 -19.16
CA ASN A 563 13.63 12.87 -20.24
C ASN A 563 13.95 11.39 -19.90
N GLY A 564 13.04 10.70 -19.20
CA GLY A 564 13.12 9.31 -18.71
C GLY A 564 14.39 8.82 -17.98
N ALA A 565 15.40 9.66 -17.74
CA ALA A 565 16.60 9.27 -16.98
C ALA A 565 16.38 9.53 -15.48
N ARG A 566 16.37 8.47 -14.68
CA ARG A 566 16.21 8.55 -13.21
C ARG A 566 17.37 7.84 -12.52
N ALA A 567 17.68 8.23 -11.28
CA ALA A 567 18.68 7.53 -10.50
C ALA A 567 18.35 7.52 -9.01
N TRP A 568 18.82 6.51 -8.31
CA TRP A 568 18.66 6.38 -6.87
C TRP A 568 19.98 6.11 -6.20
N VAL A 569 20.12 6.57 -4.96
CA VAL A 569 21.26 6.25 -4.10
C VAL A 569 20.81 5.71 -2.75
N ALA A 570 21.66 4.87 -2.15
CA ALA A 570 21.48 4.37 -0.79
C ALA A 570 22.83 4.08 -0.15
N THR A 571 22.88 4.09 1.19
CA THR A 571 24.07 3.72 1.97
C THR A 571 23.88 2.36 2.61
N GLY A 572 24.79 1.43 2.37
CA GLY A 572 24.85 0.12 3.02
C GLY A 572 25.22 0.21 4.50
N SER A 573 24.93 -0.86 5.24
CA SER A 573 25.16 -0.92 6.68
C SER A 573 26.64 -0.90 7.08
N LYS A 574 27.55 -1.28 6.17
CA LYS A 574 29.00 -1.22 6.40
C LYS A 574 29.64 0.00 5.75
N GLY A 575 28.84 0.88 5.15
CA GLY A 575 29.30 2.09 4.50
C GLY A 575 29.45 2.01 2.98
N GLU A 576 29.03 0.90 2.37
CA GLU A 576 28.94 0.76 0.92
C GLU A 576 27.97 1.80 0.34
N ILE A 577 28.18 2.20 -0.90
CA ILE A 577 27.29 3.11 -1.62
C ILE A 577 26.64 2.32 -2.74
N TYR A 578 25.32 2.39 -2.81
CA TYR A 578 24.53 1.85 -3.91
C TYR A 578 24.09 3.00 -4.80
N LEU A 579 24.36 2.88 -6.11
CA LEU A 579 23.91 3.82 -7.14
C LEU A 579 23.16 3.04 -8.22
N ALA A 580 21.90 3.36 -8.44
CA ALA A 580 21.09 2.77 -9.48
C ALA A 580 20.78 3.81 -10.57
N PHE A 581 21.06 3.48 -11.82
CA PHE A 581 20.60 4.20 -13.00
C PHE A 581 19.39 3.50 -13.60
N PHE A 582 18.39 4.28 -14.00
CA PHE A 582 17.17 3.79 -14.63
C PHE A 582 16.91 4.59 -15.91
N ASN A 583 16.72 3.89 -17.01
CA ASN A 583 16.32 4.49 -18.27
C ASN A 583 14.86 4.14 -18.55
N LEU A 584 13.97 5.11 -18.37
CA LEU A 584 12.54 4.92 -18.55
C LEU A 584 12.05 5.12 -19.99
N ASP A 585 12.95 5.47 -20.92
CA ASP A 585 12.59 5.66 -22.33
C ASP A 585 12.73 4.39 -23.15
N SER A 586 12.11 4.44 -24.32
CA SER A 586 12.18 3.42 -25.37
C SER A 586 13.52 3.39 -26.15
N THR A 587 14.51 4.23 -25.79
CA THR A 587 15.81 4.30 -26.46
C THR A 587 16.95 4.24 -25.45
N SER A 588 18.08 3.61 -25.81
CA SER A 588 19.24 3.52 -24.93
C SER A 588 19.80 4.91 -24.59
N ARG A 589 20.31 5.05 -23.37
CA ARG A 589 20.90 6.29 -22.86
C ARG A 589 22.24 6.04 -22.23
N LYS A 590 23.19 6.93 -22.50
CA LYS A 590 24.38 7.03 -21.67
C LYS A 590 24.02 7.85 -20.43
N MET A 591 24.20 7.28 -19.25
CA MET A 591 23.94 7.92 -17.96
C MET A 591 25.25 8.00 -17.19
N ALA A 592 25.46 9.11 -16.49
CA ALA A 592 26.67 9.34 -15.71
C ALA A 592 26.38 10.12 -14.43
N ALA A 593 27.10 9.78 -13.36
CA ALA A 593 27.10 10.49 -12.08
C ALA A 593 28.54 10.75 -11.64
N ARG A 594 28.81 11.97 -11.16
CA ARG A 594 30.13 12.32 -10.63
C ARG A 594 30.30 11.77 -9.22
N ILE A 595 31.50 11.29 -8.92
CA ILE A 595 31.83 10.77 -7.58
C ILE A 595 31.75 11.89 -6.52
N SER A 596 32.03 13.14 -6.89
CA SER A 596 31.88 14.32 -6.01
C SER A 596 30.45 14.47 -5.49
N ASP A 597 29.47 14.28 -6.36
CA ASP A 597 28.06 14.56 -6.10
C ASP A 597 27.47 13.48 -5.20
N LEU A 598 27.92 12.22 -5.37
CA LEU A 598 27.63 11.12 -4.44
C LEU A 598 28.13 11.42 -3.02
N GLY A 599 29.32 11.99 -2.88
CA GLY A 599 29.88 12.38 -1.58
C GLY A 599 29.08 13.47 -0.86
N MET A 600 28.54 14.44 -1.63
CA MET A 600 27.70 15.51 -1.09
C MET A 600 26.36 14.98 -0.56
N VAL A 601 25.70 14.10 -1.31
CA VAL A 601 24.39 13.55 -0.93
C VAL A 601 24.49 12.62 0.28
N LEU A 602 25.58 11.86 0.39
CA LEU A 602 25.76 10.88 1.47
C LEU A 602 26.45 11.44 2.72
N ARG A 603 26.73 12.77 2.76
CA ARG A 603 27.44 13.47 3.84
C ARG A 603 28.76 12.78 4.25
N ARG A 604 29.41 12.11 3.30
CA ARG A 604 30.70 11.43 3.49
C ARG A 604 31.68 11.97 2.48
N ALA A 605 32.80 12.50 2.97
CA ALA A 605 33.93 12.76 2.10
C ALA A 605 34.51 11.41 1.64
N LEU A 606 34.38 11.10 0.35
CA LEU A 606 35.05 9.98 -0.31
C LEU A 606 36.56 10.27 -0.40
N LEU A 607 37.23 10.30 0.75
CA LEU A 607 38.57 10.85 0.95
C LEU A 607 39.68 10.03 0.26
N ARG A 608 39.40 8.83 -0.25
CA ARG A 608 40.38 7.96 -0.91
C ARG A 608 39.82 7.26 -2.16
N LYS A 609 39.48 8.05 -3.19
CA LYS A 609 38.90 7.57 -4.47
C LYS A 609 39.68 6.44 -5.16
N HIS A 610 41.01 6.36 -4.98
CA HIS A 610 41.90 5.35 -5.58
C HIS A 610 41.86 3.98 -4.88
N LEU A 611 41.23 3.88 -3.72
CA LEU A 611 41.03 2.62 -2.98
C LEU A 611 39.63 2.03 -3.17
N CYS A 612 38.76 2.71 -3.92
CA CYS A 612 37.39 2.29 -4.07
C CYS A 612 37.21 1.25 -5.18
N SER A 613 36.41 0.22 -4.95
CA SER A 613 35.94 -0.72 -5.98
C SER A 613 34.51 -0.40 -6.38
N CYS A 614 34.20 -0.47 -7.67
CA CYS A 614 32.84 -0.35 -8.20
C CYS A 614 32.47 -1.62 -8.96
N THR A 615 31.38 -2.28 -8.58
CA THR A 615 30.90 -3.51 -9.20
C THR A 615 29.48 -3.31 -9.68
N GLU A 616 29.19 -3.65 -10.94
CA GLU A 616 27.83 -3.66 -11.46
C GLU A 616 27.15 -4.98 -11.08
N VAL A 617 26.00 -4.86 -10.41
CA VAL A 617 25.37 -5.95 -9.65
C VAL A 617 24.78 -7.04 -10.55
N TRP A 618 24.25 -6.69 -11.73
CA TRP A 618 23.62 -7.68 -12.59
C TRP A 618 24.63 -8.54 -13.36
N SER A 619 25.75 -7.96 -13.78
CA SER A 619 26.78 -8.63 -14.59
C SER A 619 28.00 -9.08 -13.78
N GLY A 620 28.17 -8.60 -12.55
CA GLY A 620 29.34 -8.83 -11.71
C GLY A 620 30.62 -8.16 -12.23
N LYS A 621 30.52 -7.28 -13.24
CA LYS A 621 31.69 -6.61 -13.84
C LYS A 621 32.21 -5.52 -12.91
N ASN A 622 33.52 -5.51 -12.71
CA ASN A 622 34.21 -4.45 -11.98
C ASN A 622 34.56 -3.27 -12.90
N PHE A 623 34.38 -2.06 -12.38
CA PHE A 623 34.68 -0.80 -13.03
C PHE A 623 35.75 -0.05 -12.25
N SER A 624 36.71 0.54 -12.97
CA SER A 624 37.73 1.40 -12.36
C SER A 624 37.15 2.77 -12.04
N LEU A 625 37.23 3.17 -10.77
CA LEU A 625 36.87 4.52 -10.29
C LEU A 625 37.99 5.55 -10.50
N THR A 626 38.98 5.25 -11.34
CA THR A 626 40.04 6.20 -11.72
C THR A 626 39.51 7.40 -12.52
N LYS A 627 38.29 7.31 -13.05
CA LYS A 627 37.57 8.42 -13.67
C LYS A 627 36.73 9.14 -12.60
N GLU A 628 36.60 10.47 -12.69
CA GLU A 628 35.81 11.28 -11.75
C GLU A 628 34.29 11.01 -11.81
N GLU A 629 33.86 10.13 -12.72
CA GLU A 629 32.47 9.76 -12.98
C GLU A 629 32.28 8.25 -13.11
N ILE A 630 31.09 7.79 -12.71
CA ILE A 630 30.56 6.47 -13.05
C ILE A 630 29.61 6.68 -14.22
N SER A 631 29.90 6.07 -15.37
CA SER A 631 29.10 6.21 -16.58
C SER A 631 28.79 4.86 -17.21
N ALA A 632 27.56 4.67 -17.68
CA ALA A 632 27.18 3.46 -18.41
C ALA A 632 26.09 3.73 -19.46
N VAL A 633 25.99 2.85 -20.45
CA VAL A 633 24.89 2.85 -21.42
C VAL A 633 23.80 1.93 -20.89
N VAL A 634 22.64 2.50 -20.58
CA VAL A 634 21.47 1.79 -20.05
C VAL A 634 20.48 1.59 -21.19
N ASN A 635 20.08 0.34 -21.42
CA ASN A 635 19.13 -0.04 -22.47
C ASN A 635 17.72 0.53 -22.20
N PRO A 636 16.81 0.50 -23.18
CA PRO A 636 15.42 0.91 -22.97
C PRO A 636 14.79 0.15 -21.81
N HIS A 637 14.11 0.87 -20.91
CA HIS A 637 13.41 0.34 -19.73
C HIS A 637 14.30 -0.46 -18.76
N ALA A 638 15.62 -0.43 -18.95
CA ALA A 638 16.58 -1.19 -18.15
C ALA A 638 17.12 -0.37 -16.98
N SER A 639 17.77 -1.08 -16.07
CA SER A 639 18.50 -0.51 -14.94
C SER A 639 19.93 -1.02 -14.89
N MET A 640 20.81 -0.21 -14.29
CA MET A 640 22.16 -0.62 -13.93
C MET A 640 22.41 -0.22 -12.49
N LEU A 641 22.77 -1.20 -11.66
CA LEU A 641 23.00 -1.00 -10.23
C LEU A 641 24.48 -1.22 -9.93
N PHE A 642 25.08 -0.25 -9.24
CA PHE A 642 26.49 -0.27 -8.85
C PHE A 642 26.62 -0.36 -7.33
N GLU A 643 27.43 -1.29 -6.85
CA GLU A 643 27.93 -1.32 -5.47
C GLU A 643 29.33 -0.73 -5.45
N ILE A 644 29.50 0.33 -4.65
CA ILE A 644 30.74 1.07 -4.51
C ILE A 644 31.24 0.88 -3.08
N ILE A 645 32.45 0.36 -2.95
CA ILE A 645 33.08 0.10 -1.65
C ILE A 645 34.35 0.93 -1.58
N CYS A 646 34.43 1.77 -0.55
CA CYS A 646 35.56 2.58 -0.13
C CYS A 646 35.70 2.40 1.40
#